data_AF-A0AAD5RHB7-F1
#
_entry.id   AF-A0AAD5RHB7-F1
#
_cell.length_a   1.000
_cell.length_b   1.000
_cell.length_c   1.000
_cell.angle_alpha   90.00
_cell.angle_beta   90.00
_cell.angle_gamma   90.00
#
_symmetry.space_group_name_H-M   'P 1'
#
loop_
_entity.id
_entity.type
_entity.pdbx_description
1 polymer ?
#
loop_
_entity_poly.entity_id
_entity_poly.type
_entity_poly.pdbx_seq_one_letter_code
_entity_poly.pdbx_strand_id
1 'polypeptide(L)'
;MATLTFEDVEKLFSGAPQYFARSEGHFTGAPHPSVAFPFDEELEIRDLTDHTQIEDEAWRGVTAWPHIVRDRNRRRLSEKPRAHFAPRCRERPNMLSMQGLEKGSMGYQAALEMSVSDSIQEEQFGFQGIGSKPRAIIEARQKMLTAKSDLRHLTEEAVLEQLIKNGGRYRTDCFRDPGYTNTMYNELFLKLLYPPTKPIDREDPYSLPVQIQALVKVLAAPNIWIDFSHVEWRIRLGQLLWGMRHDDGIQDGEIEEGETEAEHMEERYWLLLQILLACELLARLDAITEGEELGIENIRPQEVLHFEKNANTPVKWSLLLARSWLDNIMVTKIEKGTPVAENRPATTGWLASLTGKMTLSSQDWSAAKGQVKERPAFEIRGKYGERQVDGLIHFARKLRWPDIDLYETRISRTARSTADESTLSSAPTPGSANTKRTSYFGTTPDGQQASPRNKKLSAVLHPSGWISNSYVSGLMLPGEGLSHLLMATLMENDAEAMARLGPMANLCGGFVYGGKSFWSTQCIVGRVIGAGRGTVECMGWISSDILPDGMADGWVNIEVENVPGKLYIMAMRRVDVSDSLTTFLEDLKRSGRKARLWDKKNLEAESRVLGNADPNNALPADFIIPAENIYKTPAPKVMTIDFTSLNLYKTISAPSTAMNETNLTPLSGKSVQPAKIQTYPAVISFYVSTDESEGKEMTFSLSKEIHFVTAHPCVPSSHVRIMKSPSSPTIQQIDVSGSLPGSGSRRTSNSTAVAGHPLHKCYNYTAIHLSDLLARKNESLDELLNNTAVYQPTLTPGQNKTPRALVIDCINGFQPQPQMHEIPASPILTRKGSAFPFPPLTPGADDRAEHKMHTESRKRQFGSDMEMLVRALCAEKGWNALVSRRRRGCLGCAIREAHALNWKVIIRVD
;
A
#
# COMPACT_ATOMS: atom_id res chain seq x y z
N MET A 1 -3.63 -6.20 -49.49
CA MET A 1 -4.49 -5.46 -48.54
C MET A 1 -3.85 -4.10 -48.33
N ALA A 2 -4.65 -3.03 -48.20
CA ALA A 2 -4.10 -1.72 -47.84
C ALA A 2 -3.56 -1.75 -46.40
N THR A 3 -2.49 -1.00 -46.15
CA THR A 3 -1.96 -0.74 -44.81
C THR A 3 -2.96 0.07 -44.00
N LEU A 4 -3.01 -0.15 -42.68
CA LEU A 4 -3.79 0.68 -41.77
C LEU A 4 -3.26 2.11 -41.81
N THR A 5 -4.17 3.08 -41.93
CA THR A 5 -3.84 4.50 -41.76
C THR A 5 -3.72 4.84 -40.27
N PHE A 6 -3.14 6.00 -39.94
CA PHE A 6 -3.10 6.48 -38.56
C PHE A 6 -4.51 6.60 -37.95
N GLU A 7 -5.47 7.10 -38.71
CA GLU A 7 -6.87 7.22 -38.29
C GLU A 7 -7.51 5.84 -38.01
N ASP A 8 -7.14 4.82 -38.80
CA ASP A 8 -7.60 3.45 -38.54
C ASP A 8 -7.02 2.90 -37.23
N VAL A 9 -5.74 3.15 -36.95
CA VAL A 9 -5.08 2.76 -35.70
C VAL A 9 -5.73 3.46 -34.51
N GLU A 10 -5.96 4.77 -34.59
CA GLU A 10 -6.62 5.55 -33.55
C GLU A 10 -8.01 4.99 -33.24
N LYS A 11 -8.85 4.76 -34.26
CA LYS A 11 -10.18 4.17 -34.08
C LYS A 11 -10.15 2.77 -33.49
N LEU A 12 -9.20 1.93 -33.90
CA LEU A 12 -9.06 0.56 -33.42
C LEU A 12 -8.60 0.46 -31.97
N PHE A 13 -7.75 1.39 -31.53
CA PHE A 13 -7.09 1.34 -30.23
C PHE A 13 -7.49 2.47 -29.27
N SER A 14 -8.48 3.30 -29.62
CA SER A 14 -9.16 4.22 -28.69
C SER A 14 -9.56 3.49 -27.41
N GLY A 15 -9.22 4.03 -26.26
CA GLY A 15 -9.46 3.44 -24.95
C GLY A 15 -8.66 2.16 -24.62
N ALA A 16 -7.62 1.84 -25.39
CA ALA A 16 -6.66 0.78 -25.04
C ALA A 16 -5.50 1.35 -24.18
N PRO A 17 -5.15 0.72 -23.04
CA PRO A 17 -4.03 1.13 -22.22
C PRO A 17 -2.69 0.83 -22.91
N GLN A 18 -1.69 1.66 -22.64
CA GLN A 18 -0.28 1.47 -22.97
C GLN A 18 0.56 1.66 -21.71
N TYR A 19 1.55 0.78 -21.52
CA TYR A 19 2.28 0.67 -20.27
C TYR A 19 3.72 1.19 -20.43
N PHE A 20 4.21 1.90 -19.41
CA PHE A 20 5.52 2.56 -19.43
C PHE A 20 6.24 2.40 -18.08
N ALA A 21 7.55 2.64 -18.10
CA ALA A 21 8.36 2.88 -16.90
C ALA A 21 9.27 4.09 -17.14
N ARG A 22 9.04 5.20 -16.44
CA ARG A 22 9.70 6.49 -16.68
C ARG A 22 10.52 6.91 -15.45
N SER A 23 11.64 7.60 -15.64
CA SER A 23 12.36 8.21 -14.51
C SER A 23 11.76 9.57 -14.19
N GLU A 24 11.54 9.86 -12.91
CA GLU A 24 10.98 11.14 -12.45
C GLU A 24 12.00 12.28 -12.38
N GLY A 25 13.27 12.01 -12.71
CA GLY A 25 14.33 13.01 -12.77
C GLY A 25 15.72 12.40 -12.56
N HIS A 26 16.67 13.28 -12.24
CA HIS A 26 18.01 12.89 -11.84
C HIS A 26 17.98 12.35 -10.39
N PHE A 27 18.72 11.27 -10.13
CA PHE A 27 18.89 10.71 -8.78
C PHE A 27 17.59 10.28 -8.05
N THR A 28 16.48 10.04 -8.77
CA THR A 28 15.17 9.66 -8.17
C THR A 28 15.01 8.15 -7.92
N GLY A 29 16.08 7.37 -8.04
CA GLY A 29 16.04 5.93 -7.84
C GLY A 29 15.36 5.15 -8.98
N ALA A 30 14.52 4.18 -8.61
CA ALA A 30 13.84 3.30 -9.56
C ALA A 30 12.85 4.06 -10.47
N PRO A 31 12.68 3.64 -11.74
CA PRO A 31 11.61 4.14 -12.59
C PRO A 31 10.22 4.00 -11.96
N HIS A 32 9.34 4.94 -12.30
CA HIS A 32 7.93 4.95 -11.99
C HIS A 32 7.15 4.26 -13.13
N PRO A 33 6.44 3.15 -12.85
CA PRO A 33 5.52 2.55 -13.80
C PRO A 33 4.28 3.43 -13.98
N SER A 34 3.82 3.61 -15.22
CA SER A 34 2.62 4.37 -15.51
C SER A 34 1.83 3.76 -16.68
N VAL A 35 0.53 4.03 -16.72
CA VAL A 35 -0.37 3.65 -17.81
C VAL A 35 -0.88 4.91 -18.50
N ALA A 36 -1.01 4.88 -19.83
CA ALA A 36 -1.62 5.97 -20.60
C ALA A 36 -2.55 5.43 -21.68
N PHE A 37 -3.45 6.29 -22.17
CA PHE A 37 -4.39 6.00 -23.25
C PHE A 37 -4.05 6.91 -24.44
N PRO A 38 -3.10 6.51 -25.31
CA PRO A 38 -2.49 7.42 -26.29
C PRO A 38 -3.42 7.84 -27.44
N PHE A 39 -4.57 7.16 -27.60
CA PHE A 39 -5.53 7.41 -28.68
C PHE A 39 -6.87 7.94 -28.16
N ASP A 40 -6.96 8.26 -26.87
CA ASP A 40 -8.21 8.70 -26.27
C ASP A 40 -7.94 9.59 -25.05
N GLU A 41 -8.16 10.89 -25.22
CA GLU A 41 -7.91 11.90 -24.20
C GLU A 41 -9.15 12.22 -23.35
N GLU A 42 -10.28 11.53 -23.57
CA GLU A 42 -11.48 11.73 -22.77
C GLU A 42 -11.19 11.41 -21.29
N LEU A 43 -11.61 12.31 -20.39
CA LEU A 43 -11.32 12.18 -18.95
C LEU A 43 -11.78 10.83 -18.37
N GLU A 44 -12.90 10.29 -18.85
CA GLU A 44 -13.48 9.04 -18.37
C GLU A 44 -12.65 7.80 -18.72
N ILE A 45 -11.78 7.94 -19.73
CA ILE A 45 -10.87 6.91 -20.22
C ILE A 45 -9.48 7.13 -19.62
N ARG A 46 -9.00 8.37 -19.60
CA ARG A 46 -7.71 8.72 -18.98
C ARG A 46 -7.65 8.43 -17.48
N ASP A 47 -8.79 8.54 -16.79
CA ASP A 47 -8.89 8.32 -15.34
C ASP A 47 -9.27 6.86 -14.98
N LEU A 48 -9.21 5.92 -15.93
CA LEU A 48 -9.33 4.50 -15.62
C LEU A 48 -8.17 4.05 -14.73
N THR A 49 -8.51 3.38 -13.62
CA THR A 49 -7.52 2.85 -12.66
C THR A 49 -7.78 1.37 -12.39
N ASP A 50 -6.72 0.63 -12.07
CA ASP A 50 -6.76 -0.78 -11.67
C ASP A 50 -6.85 -0.99 -10.16
N HIS A 51 -7.00 0.11 -9.41
CA HIS A 51 -7.00 0.13 -7.96
C HIS A 51 -8.18 0.94 -7.41
N THR A 52 -8.50 0.70 -6.14
CA THR A 52 -9.52 1.46 -5.42
C THR A 52 -9.04 2.87 -5.07
N GLN A 53 -9.97 3.81 -4.92
CA GLN A 53 -9.68 5.14 -4.41
C GLN A 53 -9.65 5.17 -2.88
N ILE A 54 -8.94 6.13 -2.31
CA ILE A 54 -8.96 6.38 -0.87
C ILE A 54 -10.36 6.88 -0.47
N GLU A 55 -11.02 6.13 0.39
CA GLU A 55 -12.42 6.38 0.75
C GLU A 55 -12.62 7.36 1.92
N ASP A 56 -11.54 7.71 2.65
CA ASP A 56 -11.60 8.56 3.84
C ASP A 56 -10.37 9.50 3.96
N GLU A 57 -10.59 10.73 4.42
CA GLU A 57 -9.54 11.76 4.59
C GLU A 57 -8.56 11.40 5.71
N ALA A 58 -8.97 10.59 6.68
CA ALA A 58 -8.08 10.02 7.70
C ALA A 58 -6.91 9.24 7.09
N TRP A 59 -7.12 8.66 5.91
CA TRP A 59 -6.17 7.78 5.24
C TRP A 59 -5.31 8.46 4.18
N ARG A 60 -5.46 9.79 4.00
CA ARG A 60 -4.72 10.59 3.01
C ARG A 60 -3.20 10.45 3.14
N GLY A 61 -2.69 10.23 4.35
CA GLY A 61 -1.26 10.06 4.62
C GLY A 61 -0.66 8.73 4.15
N VAL A 62 -1.46 7.80 3.59
CA VAL A 62 -0.99 6.47 3.18
C VAL A 62 0.05 6.51 2.06
N THR A 63 0.00 7.53 1.22
CA THR A 63 0.86 7.68 0.04
C THR A 63 1.43 9.08 -0.06
N ALA A 64 2.66 9.19 -0.53
CA ALA A 64 3.24 10.47 -0.90
C ALA A 64 2.66 10.96 -2.23
N TRP A 65 2.12 10.07 -3.08
CA TRP A 65 1.61 10.39 -4.42
C TRP A 65 0.43 11.35 -4.38
N PRO A 66 0.31 12.30 -5.33
CA PRO A 66 -0.87 13.14 -5.44
C PRO A 66 -2.09 12.26 -5.73
N HIS A 67 -3.17 12.47 -4.98
CA HIS A 67 -4.38 11.69 -5.11
C HIS A 67 -5.59 12.50 -4.69
N ILE A 68 -6.77 12.01 -5.09
CA ILE A 68 -8.06 12.56 -4.71
C ILE A 68 -8.65 11.63 -3.66
N VAL A 69 -9.02 12.19 -2.52
CA VAL A 69 -9.78 11.50 -1.49
C VAL A 69 -11.27 11.68 -1.78
N ARG A 70 -12.05 10.60 -1.63
CA ARG A 70 -13.50 10.66 -1.78
C ARG A 70 -14.12 11.34 -0.56
N ASP A 71 -14.42 12.63 -0.66
CA ASP A 71 -15.19 13.33 0.39
C ASP A 71 -16.66 12.88 0.37
N ARG A 72 -17.06 12.07 1.36
CA ARG A 72 -18.46 11.62 1.56
C ARG A 72 -19.40 12.77 1.92
N ASN A 73 -18.89 13.84 2.54
CA ASN A 73 -19.70 14.90 3.10
C ASN A 73 -19.69 16.18 2.26
N ARG A 74 -18.93 16.25 1.16
CA ARG A 74 -18.76 17.46 0.30
C ARG A 74 -18.61 18.75 1.14
N ARG A 75 -17.92 18.67 2.28
CA ARG A 75 -17.99 19.72 3.30
C ARG A 75 -16.86 20.75 3.22
N ARG A 76 -16.00 20.70 2.20
CA ARG A 76 -14.93 21.69 2.06
C ARG A 76 -15.18 22.73 0.97
N LEU A 77 -15.34 23.96 1.42
CA LEU A 77 -14.89 25.18 0.75
C LEU A 77 -13.38 25.03 0.47
N SER A 78 -12.93 25.42 -0.72
CA SER A 78 -11.52 25.35 -1.11
C SER A 78 -10.64 26.07 -0.09
N GLU A 79 -9.83 25.32 0.67
CA GLU A 79 -8.67 25.92 1.34
C GLU A 79 -7.81 26.57 0.25
N LYS A 80 -7.33 27.79 0.50
CA LYS A 80 -6.54 28.52 -0.50
C LYS A 80 -5.34 27.65 -0.91
N PRO A 81 -5.03 27.58 -2.22
CA PRO A 81 -3.82 26.90 -2.65
C PRO A 81 -2.63 27.59 -2.00
N ARG A 82 -1.83 26.81 -1.28
CA ARG A 82 -0.59 27.24 -0.67
C ARG A 82 0.57 26.64 -1.46
N ALA A 83 1.68 27.35 -1.53
CA ALA A 83 2.91 26.82 -2.08
C ALA A 83 3.27 25.48 -1.43
N HIS A 84 3.58 24.50 -2.28
CA HIS A 84 3.74 23.11 -1.86
C HIS A 84 4.96 22.52 -2.54
N PHE A 85 6.13 22.66 -1.90
CA PHE A 85 7.29 21.91 -2.35
C PHE A 85 7.04 20.41 -2.13
N ALA A 86 7.09 19.65 -3.23
CA ALA A 86 6.91 18.20 -3.25
C ALA A 86 8.28 17.50 -3.39
N PRO A 87 8.83 16.90 -2.30
CA PRO A 87 10.07 16.14 -2.39
C PRO A 87 9.95 14.99 -3.39
N ARG A 88 10.95 14.84 -4.28
CA ARG A 88 11.04 13.68 -5.20
C ARG A 88 11.54 12.42 -4.47
N CYS A 89 10.76 11.98 -3.48
CA CYS A 89 10.85 10.69 -2.83
C CYS A 89 9.44 10.17 -2.57
N ARG A 90 9.21 8.89 -2.79
CA ARG A 90 7.91 8.23 -2.64
C ARG A 90 8.13 6.87 -1.99
N GLU A 91 7.12 6.40 -1.29
CA GLU A 91 7.07 5.02 -0.82
C GLU A 91 7.02 4.04 -2.00
N ARG A 92 7.58 2.86 -1.81
CA ARG A 92 7.45 1.74 -2.74
C ARG A 92 7.01 0.48 -2.02
N PRO A 93 6.03 -0.26 -2.55
CA PRO A 93 5.20 0.07 -3.71
C PRO A 93 4.26 1.25 -3.46
N ASN A 94 3.80 1.91 -4.53
CA ASN A 94 2.77 2.95 -4.44
C ASN A 94 1.52 2.39 -3.77
N MET A 95 1.18 2.94 -2.60
CA MET A 95 0.09 2.43 -1.78
C MET A 95 -1.29 2.62 -2.41
N LEU A 96 -1.45 3.54 -3.37
CA LEU A 96 -2.70 3.64 -4.16
C LEU A 96 -2.95 2.37 -4.96
N SER A 97 -1.89 1.78 -5.50
CA SER A 97 -1.96 0.58 -6.33
C SER A 97 -1.85 -0.71 -5.51
N MET A 98 -1.71 -0.64 -4.18
CA MET A 98 -1.60 -1.84 -3.34
C MET A 98 -2.93 -2.58 -3.13
N GLN A 99 -4.05 -1.87 -3.25
CA GLN A 99 -5.39 -2.47 -3.24
C GLN A 99 -6.00 -2.40 -4.66
N GLY A 100 -5.91 -3.51 -5.39
CA GLY A 100 -6.51 -3.67 -6.70
C GLY A 100 -8.04 -3.65 -6.66
N LEU A 101 -8.70 -3.54 -7.81
CA LEU A 101 -10.16 -3.63 -7.88
C LEU A 101 -10.68 -5.03 -7.54
N GLU A 102 -9.89 -6.06 -7.82
CA GLU A 102 -10.17 -7.42 -7.37
C GLU A 102 -9.61 -7.64 -5.98
N LYS A 103 -10.43 -8.18 -5.08
CA LYS A 103 -10.04 -8.39 -3.69
C LYS A 103 -8.82 -9.30 -3.59
N GLY A 104 -7.88 -9.01 -2.69
CA GLY A 104 -6.64 -9.76 -2.50
C GLY A 104 -5.65 -9.66 -3.66
N SER A 105 -5.82 -8.66 -4.54
CA SER A 105 -4.90 -8.34 -5.63
C SER A 105 -4.37 -6.91 -5.52
N MET A 106 -3.32 -6.61 -6.25
CA MET A 106 -2.76 -5.25 -6.40
C MET A 106 -2.95 -4.75 -7.85
N GLY A 107 -2.66 -3.49 -8.11
CA GLY A 107 -2.62 -2.92 -9.46
C GLY A 107 -1.25 -3.09 -10.14
N TYR A 108 -1.19 -2.67 -11.40
CA TYR A 108 -0.01 -2.78 -12.27
C TYR A 108 1.23 -2.10 -11.69
N GLN A 109 1.07 -0.88 -11.14
CA GLN A 109 2.19 -0.11 -10.62
C GLN A 109 2.83 -0.80 -9.41
N ALA A 110 2.01 -1.19 -8.42
CA ALA A 110 2.50 -1.88 -7.23
C ALA A 110 3.24 -3.17 -7.60
N ALA A 111 2.68 -3.95 -8.54
CA ALA A 111 3.26 -5.22 -8.98
C ALA A 111 4.70 -5.11 -9.50
N LEU A 112 4.99 -4.09 -10.31
CA LEU A 112 6.34 -3.85 -10.81
C LEU A 112 7.27 -3.36 -9.70
N GLU A 113 6.75 -2.51 -8.81
CA GLU A 113 7.50 -1.92 -7.71
C GLU A 113 7.81 -2.91 -6.57
N MET A 114 7.09 -4.03 -6.43
CA MET A 114 7.36 -5.08 -5.43
C MET A 114 8.81 -5.57 -5.40
N SER A 115 9.50 -5.52 -6.54
CA SER A 115 10.88 -5.96 -6.66
C SER A 115 11.90 -4.95 -6.10
N VAL A 116 11.49 -3.70 -5.92
CA VAL A 116 12.26 -2.56 -5.39
C VAL A 116 11.53 -1.90 -4.21
N SER A 117 10.61 -2.63 -3.57
CA SER A 117 9.82 -2.13 -2.45
C SER A 117 10.72 -1.73 -1.29
N ASP A 118 10.28 -0.74 -0.52
CA ASP A 118 10.88 -0.41 0.76
C ASP A 118 10.80 -1.66 1.64
N SER A 119 11.92 -2.11 2.20
CA SER A 119 11.95 -3.34 3.01
C SER A 119 11.99 -3.01 4.50
N ILE A 120 11.33 -3.85 5.31
CA ILE A 120 11.35 -3.74 6.79
C ILE A 120 12.77 -3.99 7.37
N GLN A 121 13.69 -4.58 6.60
CA GLN A 121 14.94 -5.16 7.09
C GLN A 121 16.24 -4.42 6.73
N GLU A 122 16.19 -3.27 6.06
CA GLU A 122 17.38 -2.44 5.99
C GLU A 122 17.61 -1.81 7.38
N GLU A 123 18.17 -2.59 8.30
CA GLU A 123 18.54 -2.12 9.62
C GLU A 123 19.54 -0.97 9.46
N GLN A 124 19.12 0.23 9.84
CA GLN A 124 20.01 1.38 9.88
C GLN A 124 21.14 1.05 10.86
N PHE A 125 22.38 1.08 10.36
CA PHE A 125 23.56 0.79 11.17
C PHE A 125 23.54 1.60 12.47
N GLY A 126 23.59 0.89 13.60
CA GLY A 126 23.63 1.47 14.94
C GLY A 126 22.32 2.03 15.49
N PHE A 127 21.20 1.83 14.80
CA PHE A 127 19.88 2.16 15.31
C PHE A 127 19.02 0.90 15.59
N GLN A 128 19.61 -0.30 15.65
CA GLN A 128 18.91 -1.60 15.81
C GLN A 128 17.96 -1.70 17.04
N GLY A 129 18.01 -0.76 17.98
CA GLY A 129 17.04 -0.58 19.05
C GLY A 129 17.04 0.84 19.63
N ILE A 130 16.13 1.09 20.58
CA ILE A 130 16.07 2.32 21.40
C ILE A 130 17.21 2.33 22.46
N GLY A 131 17.94 1.21 22.63
CA GLY A 131 19.04 1.07 23.60
C GLY A 131 20.42 1.54 23.11
N SER A 132 21.45 1.24 23.93
CA SER A 132 22.89 1.52 23.73
C SER A 132 23.32 1.72 22.27
N LYS A 133 23.55 2.99 21.93
CA LYS A 133 23.98 3.39 20.59
C LYS A 133 25.45 3.06 20.37
N PRO A 134 25.83 2.59 19.18
CA PRO A 134 27.24 2.49 18.84
C PRO A 134 27.95 3.82 19.03
N ARG A 135 29.19 3.72 19.52
CA ARG A 135 30.10 4.84 19.77
C ARG A 135 30.18 5.82 18.60
N ALA A 136 30.07 5.35 17.36
CA ALA A 136 30.07 6.19 16.16
C ALA A 136 28.91 7.22 16.12
N ILE A 137 27.71 6.86 16.59
CA ILE A 137 26.55 7.76 16.64
C ILE A 137 26.74 8.78 17.77
N ILE A 138 27.16 8.32 18.95
CA ILE A 138 27.42 9.18 20.11
C ILE A 138 28.49 10.22 19.76
N GLU A 139 29.62 9.79 19.18
CA GLU A 139 30.70 10.67 18.75
C GLU A 139 30.25 11.64 17.65
N ALA A 140 29.44 11.19 16.68
CA ALA A 140 28.91 12.06 15.63
C ALA A 140 27.99 13.14 16.19
N ARG A 141 27.07 12.78 17.08
CA ARG A 141 26.16 13.68 17.78
C ARG A 141 26.89 14.67 18.69
N GLN A 142 27.86 14.19 19.48
CA GLN A 142 28.71 15.06 20.30
C GLN A 142 29.47 16.06 19.44
N LYS A 143 30.13 15.58 18.37
CA LYS A 143 30.85 16.43 17.43
C LYS A 143 29.94 17.49 16.81
N MET A 144 28.69 17.13 16.48
CA MET A 144 27.67 18.03 15.94
C MET A 144 27.24 19.13 16.92
N LEU A 145 27.39 18.94 18.23
CA LEU A 145 27.07 19.94 19.25
C LEU A 145 28.27 20.75 19.76
N THR A 146 29.50 20.42 19.34
CA THR A 146 30.70 21.18 19.75
C THR A 146 30.80 22.56 19.10
N ALA A 147 31.45 23.53 19.75
CA ALA A 147 31.54 24.93 19.29
C ALA A 147 32.21 25.16 17.90
N LYS A 148 32.68 24.12 17.23
CA LYS A 148 33.23 24.15 15.85
C LYS A 148 32.34 23.45 14.81
N SER A 149 31.12 23.05 15.18
CA SER A 149 30.17 22.34 14.32
C SER A 149 29.20 23.29 13.61
N ASP A 150 28.35 22.73 12.74
CA ASP A 150 27.35 23.50 11.99
C ASP A 150 26.07 23.82 12.82
N LEU A 151 25.83 23.14 13.96
CA LEU A 151 24.59 23.20 14.76
C LEU A 151 24.85 23.75 16.18
N ARG A 152 23.99 24.66 16.65
CA ARG A 152 24.03 25.22 18.02
C ARG A 152 23.33 24.29 19.01
N HIS A 153 23.82 24.27 20.25
CA HIS A 153 23.15 23.52 21.32
C HIS A 153 21.83 24.20 21.72
N LEU A 154 20.75 23.41 21.77
CA LEU A 154 19.40 23.86 22.10
C LEU A 154 18.84 23.02 23.25
N THR A 155 18.16 23.65 24.20
CA THR A 155 17.35 22.92 25.18
C THR A 155 16.10 22.35 24.50
N GLU A 156 15.52 21.27 25.05
CA GLU A 156 14.26 20.72 24.55
C GLU A 156 13.14 21.77 24.51
N GLU A 157 13.07 22.64 25.52
CA GLU A 157 12.13 23.77 25.56
C GLU A 157 12.32 24.71 24.37
N ALA A 158 13.56 25.08 24.04
CA ALA A 158 13.85 25.94 22.90
C ALA A 158 13.47 25.28 21.56
N VAL A 159 13.65 23.96 21.44
CA VAL A 159 13.20 23.18 20.27
C VAL A 159 11.68 23.27 20.13
N LEU A 160 10.94 23.02 21.21
CA LEU A 160 9.47 23.07 21.21
C LEU A 160 8.94 24.48 20.93
N GLU A 161 9.54 25.52 21.49
CA GLU A 161 9.17 26.90 21.19
C GLU A 161 9.39 27.26 19.71
N GLN A 162 10.47 26.79 19.09
CA GLN A 162 10.66 26.96 17.64
C GLN A 162 9.66 26.14 16.82
N LEU A 163 9.28 24.92 17.26
CA LEU A 163 8.24 24.13 16.60
C LEU A 163 6.87 24.82 16.66
N ILE A 164 6.50 25.43 17.79
CA ILE A 164 5.29 26.25 17.92
C ILE A 164 5.32 27.39 16.90
N LYS A 165 6.46 28.09 16.80
CA LYS A 165 6.65 29.19 15.87
C LYS A 165 6.50 28.75 14.41
N ASN A 166 7.11 27.63 14.02
CA ASN A 166 7.00 27.09 12.68
C ASN A 166 5.58 26.63 12.35
N GLY A 167 4.88 26.00 13.30
CA GLY A 167 3.46 25.68 13.16
C GLY A 167 2.57 26.92 13.05
N GLY A 168 2.95 28.05 13.65
CA GLY A 168 2.31 29.36 13.46
C GLY A 168 2.52 29.87 12.03
N ARG A 169 3.77 29.96 11.58
CA ARG A 169 4.15 30.40 10.22
C ARG A 169 3.47 29.61 9.12
N TYR A 170 3.42 28.30 9.29
CA TYR A 170 2.77 27.38 8.37
C TYR A 170 1.27 27.70 8.21
N ARG A 171 0.63 28.30 9.20
CA ARG A 171 -0.82 28.64 9.14
C ARG A 171 -1.11 30.01 8.57
N THR A 172 -0.17 30.95 8.60
CA THR A 172 -0.45 32.38 8.39
C THR A 172 0.03 32.96 7.05
N ASP A 173 0.37 32.15 6.04
CA ASP A 173 0.80 32.57 4.68
C ASP A 173 1.71 33.82 4.67
N CYS A 174 2.75 33.81 5.51
CA CYS A 174 3.61 34.99 5.75
C CYS A 174 4.74 35.18 4.71
N PHE A 175 4.79 34.39 3.64
CA PHE A 175 5.90 34.39 2.68
C PHE A 175 5.97 35.66 1.80
N ARG A 176 4.98 36.55 1.90
CA ARG A 176 4.81 37.73 1.03
C ARG A 176 5.50 39.01 1.55
N ASP A 177 6.13 38.97 2.72
CA ASP A 177 6.78 40.15 3.31
C ASP A 177 8.20 40.35 2.72
N PRO A 178 8.54 41.53 2.16
CA PRO A 178 9.88 41.83 1.64
C PRO A 178 11.03 41.63 2.64
N GLY A 179 10.76 41.68 3.95
CA GLY A 179 11.74 41.42 5.02
C GLY A 179 11.88 39.94 5.43
N TYR A 180 11.09 39.05 4.83
CA TYR A 180 10.92 37.68 5.28
C TYR A 180 12.22 36.85 5.17
N THR A 181 12.93 36.93 4.04
CA THR A 181 14.17 36.18 3.79
C THR A 181 15.27 36.51 4.81
N ASN A 182 15.45 37.80 5.13
CA ASN A 182 16.41 38.25 6.14
C ASN A 182 16.01 37.82 7.55
N THR A 183 14.70 37.81 7.84
CA THR A 183 14.17 37.32 9.12
C THR A 183 14.45 35.82 9.27
N MET A 184 14.19 35.02 8.23
CA MET A 184 14.52 33.59 8.19
C MET A 184 16.03 33.35 8.35
N TYR A 185 16.86 34.16 7.70
CA TYR A 185 18.32 34.07 7.81
C TYR A 185 18.78 34.28 9.25
N ASN A 186 18.37 35.39 9.86
CA ASN A 186 18.78 35.76 11.21
C ASN A 186 18.33 34.71 12.21
N GLU A 187 17.13 34.20 12.08
CA GLU A 187 16.65 33.16 12.99
C GLU A 187 17.39 31.85 12.84
N LEU A 188 17.68 31.44 11.61
CA LEU A 188 18.46 30.24 11.34
C LEU A 188 19.85 30.35 11.97
N PHE A 189 20.60 31.40 11.65
CA PHE A 189 22.02 31.48 12.00
C PHE A 189 22.32 32.10 13.37
N LEU A 190 21.35 32.78 14.01
CA LEU A 190 21.49 33.24 15.39
C LEU A 190 21.00 32.19 16.39
N LYS A 191 20.01 31.36 16.04
CA LYS A 191 19.38 30.43 16.99
C LYS A 191 19.72 28.96 16.74
N LEU A 192 19.75 28.51 15.49
CA LEU A 192 19.83 27.09 15.16
C LEU A 192 21.21 26.66 14.65
N LEU A 193 21.72 27.31 13.61
CA LEU A 193 22.97 26.96 12.93
C LEU A 193 24.04 28.04 13.14
N TYR A 194 25.29 27.70 12.85
CA TYR A 194 26.34 28.69 12.63
C TYR A 194 26.40 29.11 11.15
N PRO A 195 26.66 30.39 10.84
CA PRO A 195 26.72 30.85 9.45
C PRO A 195 27.86 30.15 8.68
N PRO A 196 27.65 29.82 7.39
CA PRO A 196 28.65 29.13 6.59
C PRO A 196 29.88 30.03 6.38
N THR A 197 31.08 29.47 6.51
CA THR A 197 32.34 30.21 6.29
C THR A 197 32.58 30.59 4.82
N LYS A 198 31.95 29.86 3.88
CA LYS A 198 31.99 30.11 2.44
C LYS A 198 30.59 29.89 1.86
N PRO A 199 29.77 30.95 1.68
CA PRO A 199 28.46 30.83 1.06
C PRO A 199 28.59 30.46 -0.43
N ILE A 200 27.59 29.74 -0.96
CA ILE A 200 27.55 29.35 -2.38
C ILE A 200 27.34 30.56 -3.27
N ASP A 201 26.47 31.46 -2.84
CA ASP A 201 26.30 32.77 -3.44
C ASP A 201 27.10 33.80 -2.63
N ARG A 202 28.14 34.36 -3.26
CA ARG A 202 28.96 35.40 -2.65
C ARG A 202 28.38 36.80 -2.85
N GLU A 203 27.49 36.96 -3.81
CA GLU A 203 26.84 38.23 -4.12
C GLU A 203 25.65 38.45 -3.18
N ASP A 204 24.89 37.38 -2.88
CA ASP A 204 23.84 37.37 -1.86
C ASP A 204 24.02 36.23 -0.82
N PRO A 205 24.79 36.48 0.26
CA PRO A 205 24.99 35.49 1.32
C PRO A 205 23.75 35.26 2.19
N TYR A 206 22.70 36.10 2.06
CA TYR A 206 21.46 36.00 2.85
C TYR A 206 20.35 35.23 2.12
N SER A 207 20.57 34.90 0.85
CA SER A 207 19.62 34.23 -0.03
C SER A 207 19.07 32.90 0.53
N LEU A 208 17.83 32.56 0.13
CA LEU A 208 17.21 31.29 0.51
C LEU A 208 18.02 30.05 0.06
N PRO A 209 18.66 30.01 -1.13
CA PRO A 209 19.55 28.92 -1.52
C PRO A 209 20.72 28.68 -0.53
N VAL A 210 21.34 29.73 0.01
CA VAL A 210 22.41 29.60 1.02
C VAL A 210 21.87 28.97 2.30
N GLN A 211 20.69 29.42 2.75
CA GLN A 211 20.03 28.89 3.95
C GLN A 211 19.62 27.41 3.77
N ILE A 212 19.02 27.08 2.62
CA ILE A 212 18.62 25.71 2.25
C ILE A 212 19.82 24.78 2.24
N GLN A 213 20.94 25.19 1.63
CA GLN A 213 22.13 24.36 1.57
C GLN A 213 22.73 24.10 2.96
N ALA A 214 22.73 25.10 3.85
CA ALA A 214 23.20 24.91 5.23
C ALA A 214 22.35 23.87 5.98
N LEU A 215 21.03 23.93 5.85
CA LEU A 215 20.11 22.96 6.44
C LEU A 215 20.26 21.56 5.82
N VAL A 216 20.38 21.45 4.49
CA VAL A 216 20.62 20.17 3.81
C VAL A 216 21.93 19.54 4.26
N LYS A 217 23.00 20.34 4.40
CA LYS A 217 24.30 19.84 4.90
C LYS A 217 24.18 19.23 6.30
N VAL A 218 23.43 19.89 7.18
CA VAL A 218 23.21 19.45 8.57
C VAL A 218 22.34 18.19 8.61
N LEU A 219 21.22 18.18 7.89
CA LEU A 219 20.29 17.04 7.83
C LEU A 219 20.88 15.83 7.08
N ALA A 220 21.80 16.03 6.15
CA ALA A 220 22.48 14.96 5.42
C ALA A 220 23.69 14.38 6.18
N ALA A 221 24.01 14.89 7.37
CA ALA A 221 25.16 14.44 8.14
C ALA A 221 24.97 12.97 8.59
N PRO A 222 25.96 12.09 8.35
CA PRO A 222 25.84 10.66 8.62
C PRO A 222 25.83 10.37 10.13
N ASN A 223 25.14 9.30 10.52
CA ASN A 223 25.11 8.75 11.89
C ASN A 223 24.53 9.68 12.98
N ILE A 224 23.71 10.67 12.61
CA ILE A 224 23.09 11.60 13.58
C ILE A 224 21.58 11.39 13.63
N TRP A 225 20.95 11.33 12.46
CA TRP A 225 19.51 11.37 12.27
C TRP A 225 18.90 9.97 12.08
N ILE A 226 17.62 9.83 12.43
CA ILE A 226 16.85 8.63 12.15
C ILE A 226 16.48 8.64 10.66
N ASP A 227 16.75 7.54 9.98
CA ASP A 227 16.47 7.41 8.55
C ASP A 227 15.07 6.82 8.31
N PHE A 228 14.12 7.71 8.07
CA PHE A 228 12.73 7.37 7.75
C PHE A 228 12.53 6.79 6.34
N SER A 229 13.60 6.61 5.55
CA SER A 229 13.52 5.79 4.34
C SER A 229 13.31 4.30 4.64
N HIS A 230 13.67 3.85 5.84
CA HIS A 230 13.40 2.50 6.29
C HIS A 230 11.98 2.38 6.86
N VAL A 231 11.26 1.34 6.44
CA VAL A 231 9.86 1.08 6.85
C VAL A 231 9.73 1.01 8.37
N GLU A 232 10.67 0.34 9.02
CA GLU A 232 10.68 0.15 10.47
C GLU A 232 10.57 1.47 11.23
N TRP A 233 11.34 2.50 10.84
CA TRP A 233 11.29 3.82 11.48
C TRP A 233 10.02 4.58 11.20
N ARG A 234 9.41 4.40 10.02
CA ARG A 234 8.09 4.97 9.71
C ARG A 234 7.02 4.43 10.67
N ILE A 235 7.08 3.14 10.99
CA ILE A 235 6.17 2.49 11.93
C ILE A 235 6.51 2.88 13.38
N ARG A 236 7.79 2.87 13.77
CA ARG A 236 8.26 3.15 15.14
C ARG A 236 8.27 4.63 15.53
N LEU A 237 7.97 5.54 14.61
CA LEU A 237 7.95 6.99 14.86
C LEU A 237 7.20 7.35 16.14
N GLY A 238 6.01 6.77 16.33
CA GLY A 238 5.22 7.04 17.52
C GLY A 238 5.74 6.40 18.81
N GLN A 239 6.52 5.33 18.71
CA GLN A 239 7.17 4.73 19.87
C GLN A 239 8.20 5.69 20.48
N LEU A 240 8.93 6.43 19.64
CA LEU A 240 9.90 7.44 20.05
C LEU A 240 9.23 8.69 20.66
N LEU A 241 8.02 9.02 20.22
CA LEU A 241 7.28 10.16 20.74
C LEU A 241 6.45 9.81 21.98
N TRP A 242 5.65 8.75 21.95
CA TRP A 242 4.64 8.44 22.98
C TRP A 242 4.97 7.23 23.87
N GLY A 243 6.09 6.54 23.68
CA GLY A 243 6.43 5.29 24.38
C GLY A 243 6.73 5.39 25.89
N MET A 244 6.68 6.58 26.49
CA MET A 244 7.13 6.88 27.87
C MET A 244 6.06 6.78 28.97
N ARG A 245 4.92 6.12 28.74
CA ARG A 245 3.89 6.02 29.78
C ARG A 245 4.11 4.82 30.70
N HIS A 246 4.68 5.06 31.89
CA HIS A 246 4.36 4.32 33.11
C HIS A 246 4.44 5.25 34.32
N ASP A 247 3.29 5.53 34.93
CA ASP A 247 3.15 5.95 36.33
C ASP A 247 2.18 4.98 37.02
N ASP A 248 2.42 3.68 36.84
CA ASP A 248 1.76 2.64 37.63
C ASP A 248 2.79 2.16 38.65
N GLY A 249 2.81 2.81 39.81
CA GLY A 249 3.82 2.69 40.87
C GLY A 249 4.09 1.27 41.38
N ILE A 250 4.90 0.51 40.64
CA ILE A 250 5.54 -0.73 41.10
C ILE A 250 7.04 -0.54 40.97
N GLN A 251 7.68 -0.40 42.12
CA GLN A 251 9.12 -0.36 42.30
C GLN A 251 9.66 -1.77 42.06
N ASP A 252 10.36 -1.99 40.95
CA ASP A 252 11.09 -3.23 40.72
C ASP A 252 12.51 -3.12 41.31
N GLY A 253 12.96 -4.21 41.92
CA GLY A 253 14.26 -4.28 42.57
C GLY A 253 15.42 -4.33 41.58
N GLU A 254 16.46 -3.55 41.89
CA GLU A 254 17.89 -3.77 41.63
C GLU A 254 18.24 -4.51 40.33
N ILE A 255 17.94 -3.90 39.18
CA ILE A 255 18.71 -4.05 37.94
C ILE A 255 18.84 -2.65 37.33
N GLU A 256 20.01 -2.02 37.49
CA GLU A 256 20.47 -0.75 36.87
C GLU A 256 19.40 0.06 36.09
N GLU A 257 18.41 0.62 36.80
CA GLU A 257 17.27 1.34 36.22
C GLU A 257 17.63 2.74 35.66
N GLY A 258 18.91 3.09 35.60
CA GLY A 258 19.37 4.40 35.13
C GLY A 258 19.53 4.54 33.60
N GLU A 259 19.67 3.43 32.85
CA GLU A 259 20.11 3.50 31.44
C GLU A 259 18.97 3.61 30.42
N THR A 260 17.78 3.04 30.67
CA THR A 260 16.74 2.91 29.62
C THR A 260 15.87 4.15 29.37
N GLU A 261 15.56 4.95 30.40
CA GLU A 261 14.69 6.13 30.25
C GLU A 261 15.44 7.35 29.70
N ALA A 262 16.68 7.56 30.17
CA ALA A 262 17.55 8.62 29.69
C ALA A 262 17.85 8.47 28.19
N GLU A 263 18.09 7.23 27.73
CA GLU A 263 18.29 6.91 26.31
C GLU A 263 17.05 7.24 25.47
N HIS A 264 15.84 6.94 25.96
CA HIS A 264 14.60 7.30 25.24
C HIS A 264 14.40 8.81 25.16
N MET A 265 14.64 9.54 26.26
CA MET A 265 14.58 11.00 26.28
C MET A 265 15.58 11.63 25.30
N GLU A 266 16.79 11.08 25.23
CA GLU A 266 17.80 11.53 24.27
C GLU A 266 17.33 11.30 22.83
N GLU A 267 16.86 10.10 22.48
CA GLU A 267 16.38 9.79 21.13
C GLU A 267 15.21 10.69 20.72
N ARG A 268 14.30 10.94 21.66
CA ARG A 268 13.19 11.85 21.45
C ARG A 268 13.64 13.28 21.22
N TYR A 269 14.63 13.77 21.97
CA TYR A 269 15.22 15.09 21.73
C TYR A 269 15.79 15.21 20.32
N TRP A 270 16.56 14.21 19.87
CA TRP A 270 17.13 14.20 18.52
C TRP A 270 16.06 14.14 17.43
N LEU A 271 14.98 13.38 17.65
CA LEU A 271 13.83 13.34 16.74
C LEU A 271 13.13 14.70 16.65
N LEU A 272 12.85 15.37 17.78
CA LEU A 272 12.23 16.70 17.79
C LEU A 272 13.13 17.74 17.10
N LEU A 273 14.45 17.64 17.28
CA LEU A 273 15.43 18.49 16.61
C LEU A 273 15.46 18.23 15.09
N GLN A 274 15.40 16.97 14.65
CA GLN A 274 15.28 16.59 13.24
C GLN A 274 14.01 17.17 12.62
N ILE A 275 12.86 17.04 13.31
CA ILE A 275 11.57 17.60 12.87
C ILE A 275 11.69 19.12 12.75
N LEU A 276 12.29 19.80 13.74
CA LEU A 276 12.48 21.25 13.71
C LEU A 276 13.30 21.70 12.49
N LEU A 277 14.48 21.11 12.28
CA LEU A 277 15.35 21.44 11.16
C LEU A 277 14.70 21.14 9.81
N ALA A 278 13.94 20.05 9.72
CA ALA A 278 13.18 19.71 8.51
C ALA A 278 12.01 20.67 8.28
N CYS A 279 11.31 21.15 9.32
CA CYS A 279 10.29 22.20 9.22
C CYS A 279 10.89 23.52 8.70
N GLU A 280 12.08 23.90 9.20
CA GLU A 280 12.80 25.08 8.72
C GLU A 280 13.20 24.95 7.24
N LEU A 281 13.69 23.78 6.82
CA LEU A 281 14.04 23.52 5.43
C LEU A 281 12.79 23.57 4.52
N LEU A 282 11.71 22.92 4.94
CA LEU A 282 10.45 22.88 4.20
C LEU A 282 9.83 24.28 4.03
N ALA A 283 9.85 25.11 5.07
CA ALA A 283 9.35 26.48 5.01
C ALA A 283 10.11 27.32 3.97
N ARG A 284 11.43 27.13 3.84
CA ARG A 284 12.25 27.83 2.84
C ARG A 284 11.99 27.32 1.43
N LEU A 285 11.82 26.00 1.27
CA LEU A 285 11.48 25.40 -0.02
C LEU A 285 10.09 25.84 -0.50
N ASP A 286 9.10 25.91 0.40
CA ASP A 286 7.78 26.46 0.08
C ASP A 286 7.87 27.94 -0.30
N ALA A 287 8.67 28.74 0.41
CA ALA A 287 8.88 30.15 0.09
C ALA A 287 9.48 30.37 -1.31
N ILE A 288 10.52 29.60 -1.66
CA ILE A 288 11.12 29.64 -3.01
C ILE A 288 10.10 29.21 -4.08
N THR A 289 9.33 28.14 -3.81
CA THR A 289 8.32 27.64 -4.75
C THR A 289 7.21 28.69 -4.98
N GLU A 290 6.74 29.36 -3.92
CA GLU A 290 5.77 30.46 -4.05
C GLU A 290 6.37 31.62 -4.86
N GLY A 291 7.64 31.97 -4.60
CA GLY A 291 8.37 33.01 -5.32
C GLY A 291 8.46 32.72 -6.82
N GLU A 292 8.74 31.48 -7.20
CA GLU A 292 8.78 31.03 -8.61
C GLU A 292 7.39 31.09 -9.26
N GLU A 293 6.35 30.60 -8.59
CA GLU A 293 4.96 30.64 -9.07
C GLU A 293 4.46 32.08 -9.29
N LEU A 294 4.92 33.03 -8.45
CA LEU A 294 4.62 34.45 -8.57
C LEU A 294 5.53 35.21 -9.55
N GLY A 295 6.56 34.55 -10.10
CA GLY A 295 7.57 35.17 -10.97
C GLY A 295 8.49 36.17 -10.27
N ILE A 296 8.55 36.12 -8.93
CA ILE A 296 9.40 36.97 -8.08
C ILE A 296 10.80 36.37 -7.96
N GLU A 297 10.88 35.04 -7.85
CA GLU A 297 12.13 34.29 -7.83
C GLU A 297 12.34 33.55 -9.16
N ASN A 298 13.61 33.36 -9.54
CA ASN A 298 13.98 32.59 -10.72
C ASN A 298 14.95 31.48 -10.29
N ILE A 299 14.43 30.26 -10.17
CA ILE A 299 15.23 29.11 -9.73
C ILE A 299 16.12 28.65 -10.88
N ARG A 300 17.45 28.68 -10.67
CA ARG A 300 18.37 28.24 -11.72
C ARG A 300 18.33 26.71 -11.81
N PRO A 301 18.33 26.09 -13.02
CA PRO A 301 18.37 24.63 -13.17
C PRO A 301 19.54 23.96 -12.45
N GLN A 302 20.67 24.68 -12.28
CA GLN A 302 21.83 24.23 -11.52
C GLN A 302 21.55 24.13 -10.02
N GLU A 303 20.72 25.02 -9.45
CA GLU A 303 20.32 25.00 -8.04
C GLU A 303 19.41 23.80 -7.77
N VAL A 304 18.46 23.51 -8.66
CA VAL A 304 17.64 22.30 -8.59
C VAL A 304 18.52 21.04 -8.63
N LEU A 305 19.46 20.98 -9.57
CA LEU A 305 20.37 19.85 -9.70
C LEU A 305 21.27 19.68 -8.47
N HIS A 306 21.76 20.79 -7.90
CA HIS A 306 22.56 20.78 -6.68
C HIS A 306 21.74 20.32 -5.47
N PHE A 307 20.50 20.80 -5.32
CA PHE A 307 19.58 20.34 -4.29
C PHE A 307 19.33 18.84 -4.42
N GLU A 308 18.93 18.35 -5.60
CA GLU A 308 18.64 16.93 -5.86
C GLU A 308 19.86 16.02 -5.60
N LYS A 309 21.07 16.54 -5.80
CA LYS A 309 22.31 15.82 -5.52
C LYS A 309 22.63 15.74 -4.03
N ASN A 310 22.38 16.81 -3.26
CA ASN A 310 22.80 16.91 -1.86
C ASN A 310 21.72 16.49 -0.86
N ALA A 311 20.44 16.69 -1.18
CA ALA A 311 19.32 16.21 -0.40
C ALA A 311 19.15 14.70 -0.65
N ASN A 312 19.93 13.90 0.10
CA ASN A 312 19.86 12.44 0.04
C ASN A 312 18.47 11.93 0.47
N THR A 313 18.21 10.64 0.24
CA THR A 313 16.93 9.99 0.58
C THR A 313 16.46 10.27 2.02
N PRO A 314 17.29 10.13 3.08
CA PRO A 314 16.91 10.48 4.45
C PRO A 314 16.42 11.93 4.63
N VAL A 315 17.08 12.91 3.98
CA VAL A 315 16.65 14.32 4.03
C VAL A 315 15.28 14.48 3.40
N LYS A 316 15.04 13.85 2.25
CA LYS A 316 13.74 13.92 1.56
C LYS A 316 12.61 13.29 2.39
N TRP A 317 12.87 12.17 3.05
CA TRP A 317 11.91 11.59 4.01
C TRP A 317 11.69 12.46 5.25
N SER A 318 12.72 13.17 5.73
CA SER A 318 12.56 14.16 6.81
C SER A 318 11.66 15.32 6.39
N LEU A 319 11.66 15.72 5.10
CA LEU A 319 10.71 16.71 4.57
C LEU A 319 9.27 16.19 4.56
N LEU A 320 9.04 14.92 4.22
CA LEU A 320 7.73 14.29 4.33
C LEU A 320 7.26 14.24 5.80
N LEU A 321 8.16 13.94 6.73
CA LEU A 321 7.88 13.99 8.18
C LEU A 321 7.51 15.39 8.64
N ALA A 322 8.28 16.41 8.23
CA ALA A 322 7.99 17.80 8.56
C ALA A 322 6.63 18.25 8.01
N ARG A 323 6.27 17.84 6.78
CA ARG A 323 4.95 18.11 6.21
C ARG A 323 3.85 17.46 7.04
N SER A 324 3.98 16.16 7.32
CA SER A 324 3.00 15.43 8.16
C SER A 324 2.87 16.04 9.54
N TRP A 325 3.97 16.49 10.15
CA TRP A 325 3.96 17.19 11.45
C TRP A 325 3.22 18.51 11.36
N LEU A 326 3.58 19.37 10.41
CA LEU A 326 2.99 20.70 10.26
C LEU A 326 1.52 20.64 9.87
N ASP A 327 1.09 19.61 9.14
CA ASP A 327 -0.31 19.40 8.80
C ASP A 327 -1.10 18.84 9.99
N ASN A 328 -0.59 17.83 10.71
CA ASN A 328 -1.40 17.05 11.66
C ASN A 328 -1.13 17.32 13.14
N ILE A 329 0.01 17.90 13.53
CA ILE A 329 0.41 18.06 14.93
C ILE A 329 0.31 19.52 15.39
N MET A 330 -0.11 19.70 16.64
CA MET A 330 -0.11 20.97 17.35
C MET A 330 0.72 20.85 18.64
N VAL A 331 1.59 21.82 18.85
CA VAL A 331 2.33 22.00 20.11
C VAL A 331 1.77 23.23 20.82
N THR A 332 1.47 23.10 22.11
CA THR A 332 0.94 24.18 22.95
C THR A 332 1.75 24.29 24.24
N LYS A 333 2.00 25.52 24.69
CA LYS A 333 2.61 25.81 25.99
C LYS A 333 1.50 25.93 27.02
N ILE A 334 1.61 25.19 28.13
CA ILE A 334 0.63 25.23 29.22
C ILE A 334 1.01 26.39 30.15
N GLU A 335 0.22 27.46 30.16
CA GLU A 335 0.40 28.59 31.09
C GLU A 335 -0.24 28.25 32.44
N LYS A 336 0.50 28.40 33.56
CA LYS A 336 -0.07 28.23 34.90
C LYS A 336 -0.98 29.44 35.21
N GLY A 337 -2.30 29.24 35.27
CA GLY A 337 -3.22 30.36 35.49
C GLY A 337 -4.73 30.10 35.55
N THR A 338 -5.20 28.98 36.10
CA THR A 338 -6.57 28.90 36.68
C THR A 338 -6.57 27.88 37.82
N PRO A 339 -7.06 28.22 39.02
CA PRO A 339 -7.15 27.27 40.12
C PRO A 339 -8.29 26.29 39.82
N VAL A 340 -7.99 25.16 39.19
CA VAL A 340 -8.85 23.99 39.28
C VAL A 340 -8.42 23.25 40.55
N ALA A 341 -9.34 23.17 41.51
CA ALA A 341 -9.13 22.70 42.87
C ALA A 341 -8.13 21.52 42.98
N GLU A 342 -7.06 21.75 43.74
CA GLU A 342 -6.20 20.73 44.33
C GLU A 342 -7.04 19.84 45.25
N ASN A 343 -7.63 18.81 44.67
CA ASN A 343 -8.13 17.57 45.29
C ASN A 343 -9.01 16.83 44.28
N ARG A 344 -8.41 16.34 43.19
CA ARG A 344 -9.06 15.36 42.31
C ARG A 344 -8.01 14.36 41.85
N PRO A 345 -8.11 13.05 42.15
CA PRO A 345 -7.29 12.07 41.46
C PRO A 345 -7.62 12.20 39.97
N ALA A 346 -6.59 12.34 39.14
CA ALA A 346 -6.74 12.37 37.69
C ALA A 346 -7.52 11.11 37.29
N THR A 347 -8.77 11.27 36.86
CA THR A 347 -9.54 10.17 36.30
C THR A 347 -8.88 9.80 34.97
N THR A 348 -7.96 8.84 35.00
CA THR A 348 -7.33 8.18 33.86
C THR A 348 -8.38 7.36 33.11
N GLY A 349 -9.32 8.05 32.47
CA GLY A 349 -10.18 7.44 31.48
C GLY A 349 -9.34 7.07 30.27
N TRP A 350 -9.32 5.78 29.91
CA TRP A 350 -8.52 5.22 28.81
C TRP A 350 -8.68 5.95 27.46
N LEU A 351 -9.78 6.68 27.24
CA LEU A 351 -10.04 7.47 26.03
C LEU A 351 -9.49 8.90 26.10
N ALA A 352 -9.20 9.45 27.29
CA ALA A 352 -8.39 10.66 27.42
C ALA A 352 -6.96 10.42 26.90
N SER A 353 -6.50 9.15 26.94
CA SER A 353 -5.25 8.71 26.33
C SER A 353 -5.24 8.90 24.81
N LEU A 354 -6.38 8.70 24.13
CA LEU A 354 -6.48 8.75 22.67
C LEU A 354 -6.38 10.16 22.09
N THR A 355 -6.59 11.21 22.89
CA THR A 355 -6.37 12.59 22.43
C THR A 355 -4.89 12.91 22.17
N GLY A 356 -3.99 11.92 22.33
CA GLY A 356 -2.58 12.00 21.98
C GLY A 356 -1.83 13.05 22.78
N LYS A 357 -2.38 13.48 23.93
CA LYS A 357 -1.82 14.53 24.78
C LYS A 357 -0.57 14.02 25.47
N MET A 358 0.57 14.59 25.08
CA MET A 358 1.83 14.36 25.75
C MET A 358 2.23 15.61 26.53
N THR A 359 2.19 15.51 27.86
CA THR A 359 2.69 16.56 28.75
C THR A 359 4.16 16.33 29.03
N LEU A 360 5.02 17.25 28.59
CA LEU A 360 6.42 17.29 28.96
C LEU A 360 6.60 18.13 30.22
N SER A 361 6.68 17.51 31.39
CA SER A 361 7.08 18.18 32.63
C SER A 361 8.44 17.65 33.07
N SER A 362 9.49 18.48 33.01
CA SER A 362 10.80 18.14 33.58
C SER A 362 10.83 18.62 35.03
N GLN A 363 10.84 17.66 35.98
CA GLN A 363 11.17 17.92 37.38
C GLN A 363 12.63 17.51 37.59
N ASP A 364 13.55 18.47 37.63
CA ASP A 364 14.92 18.19 38.06
C ASP A 364 15.00 18.36 39.59
N TRP A 365 15.30 17.29 40.32
CA TRP A 365 15.71 17.37 41.73
C TRP A 365 17.20 17.70 41.83
N SER A 366 17.57 18.97 41.64
CA SER A 366 18.96 19.39 41.83
C SER A 366 19.31 19.47 43.32
N ALA A 367 20.15 18.54 43.79
CA ALA A 367 20.63 18.42 45.18
C ALA A 367 21.55 19.56 45.67
N ALA A 368 21.68 20.66 44.93
CA ALA A 368 22.51 21.81 45.30
C ALA A 368 21.65 23.07 45.34
N LYS A 369 21.23 23.45 46.56
CA LYS A 369 20.33 24.56 46.94
C LYS A 369 18.87 24.29 46.56
N GLY A 370 18.04 24.04 47.57
CA GLY A 370 16.62 23.66 47.47
C GLY A 370 15.69 24.71 46.84
N GLN A 371 15.88 25.00 45.55
CA GLN A 371 14.90 25.67 44.70
C GLN A 371 14.55 24.72 43.56
N VAL A 372 13.35 24.13 43.63
CA VAL A 372 12.73 23.45 42.49
C VAL A 372 12.43 24.52 41.45
N LYS A 373 13.22 24.58 40.38
CA LYS A 373 12.89 25.40 39.20
C LYS A 373 11.89 24.60 38.38
N GLU A 374 10.60 24.86 38.59
CA GLU A 374 9.55 24.26 37.77
C GLU A 374 9.67 24.75 36.32
N ARG A 375 9.93 23.82 35.39
CA ARG A 375 9.98 24.10 33.96
C ARG A 375 8.56 24.17 33.36
N PRO A 376 8.34 24.98 32.30
CA PRO A 376 7.02 25.08 31.65
C PRO A 376 6.62 23.75 31.01
N ALA A 377 5.36 23.36 31.18
CA ALA A 377 4.84 22.14 30.57
C ALA A 377 4.40 22.39 29.12
N PHE A 378 4.78 21.50 28.21
CA PHE A 378 4.34 21.52 26.81
C PHE A 378 3.40 20.37 26.53
N GLU A 379 2.40 20.60 25.68
CA GLU A 379 1.47 19.60 25.19
C GLU A 379 1.68 19.39 23.69
N ILE A 380 1.91 18.15 23.26
CA ILE A 380 1.89 17.74 21.85
C ILE A 380 0.60 16.97 21.62
N ARG A 381 -0.22 17.34 20.63
CA ARG A 381 -1.48 16.66 20.28
C ARG A 381 -1.79 16.69 18.80
N GLY A 382 -2.59 15.74 18.32
CA GLY A 382 -3.13 15.74 16.96
C GLY A 382 -4.20 16.81 16.76
N LYS A 383 -4.23 17.43 15.57
CA LYS A 383 -5.22 18.46 15.21
C LYS A 383 -6.60 17.89 14.86
N TYR A 384 -6.63 16.69 14.29
CA TYR A 384 -7.80 16.12 13.64
C TYR A 384 -8.21 14.77 14.24
N GLY A 385 -8.26 14.69 15.58
CA GLY A 385 -8.59 13.44 16.28
C GLY A 385 -9.94 12.84 15.89
N GLU A 386 -10.98 13.68 15.75
CA GLU A 386 -12.32 13.24 15.30
C GLU A 386 -12.28 12.61 13.90
N ARG A 387 -11.56 13.24 12.96
CA ARG A 387 -11.34 12.68 11.61
C ARG A 387 -10.70 11.29 11.67
N GLN A 388 -9.69 11.10 12.53
CA GLN A 388 -9.03 9.79 12.65
C GLN A 388 -9.98 8.74 13.24
N VAL A 389 -10.75 9.12 14.25
CA VAL A 389 -11.79 8.28 14.84
C VAL A 389 -12.83 7.86 13.80
N ASP A 390 -13.33 8.80 12.99
CA ASP A 390 -14.28 8.51 11.92
C ASP A 390 -13.69 7.54 10.89
N GLY A 391 -12.43 7.74 10.50
CA GLY A 391 -11.71 6.82 9.63
C GLY A 391 -11.55 5.42 10.20
N LEU A 392 -11.36 5.28 11.52
CA LEU A 392 -11.26 3.99 12.20
C LEU A 392 -12.63 3.27 12.23
N ILE A 393 -13.70 4.01 12.52
CA ILE A 393 -15.07 3.48 12.48
C ILE A 393 -15.42 3.04 11.05
N HIS A 394 -15.05 3.83 10.04
CA HIS A 394 -15.27 3.48 8.64
C HIS A 394 -14.49 2.20 8.25
N PHE A 395 -13.24 2.08 8.68
CA PHE A 395 -12.42 0.87 8.51
C PHE A 395 -13.10 -0.37 9.12
N ALA A 396 -13.49 -0.30 10.39
CA ALA A 396 -14.11 -1.41 11.11
C ALA A 396 -15.46 -1.83 10.50
N ARG A 397 -16.30 -0.86 10.09
CA ARG A 397 -17.55 -1.11 9.36
C ARG A 397 -17.31 -1.82 8.03
N LYS A 398 -16.32 -1.37 7.25
CA LYS A 398 -15.96 -1.99 5.97
C LYS A 398 -15.49 -3.43 6.13
N LEU A 399 -14.72 -3.71 7.18
CA LEU A 399 -14.29 -5.07 7.53
C LEU A 399 -15.39 -5.93 8.17
N ARG A 400 -16.57 -5.35 8.46
CA ARG A 400 -17.65 -6.02 9.20
C ARG A 400 -17.13 -6.58 10.53
N TRP A 401 -16.40 -5.73 11.26
CA TRP A 401 -15.92 -6.07 12.60
C TRP A 401 -17.09 -6.52 13.49
N PRO A 402 -16.92 -7.57 14.33
CA PRO A 402 -17.98 -8.04 15.23
C PRO A 402 -18.47 -6.90 16.13
N ASP A 403 -19.79 -6.87 16.38
CA ASP A 403 -20.44 -5.93 17.31
C ASP A 403 -20.15 -4.42 17.07
N ILE A 404 -19.91 -4.04 15.81
CA ILE A 404 -19.53 -2.68 15.41
C ILE A 404 -20.50 -1.58 15.90
N ASP A 405 -21.80 -1.85 15.98
CA ASP A 405 -22.79 -0.84 16.40
C ASP A 405 -22.62 -0.45 17.88
N LEU A 406 -22.32 -1.42 18.76
CA LEU A 406 -22.02 -1.16 20.16
C LEU A 406 -20.70 -0.40 20.32
N TYR A 407 -19.73 -0.74 19.48
CA TYR A 407 -18.40 -0.14 19.46
C TYR A 407 -18.42 1.32 18.98
N GLU A 408 -19.16 1.61 17.91
CA GLU A 408 -19.33 2.97 17.39
C GLU A 408 -19.96 3.90 18.43
N THR A 409 -21.05 3.47 19.08
CA THR A 409 -21.69 4.30 20.11
C THR A 409 -20.76 4.60 21.28
N ARG A 410 -19.83 3.70 21.61
CA ARG A 410 -18.81 3.90 22.64
C ARG A 410 -17.78 4.94 22.20
N ILE A 411 -17.21 4.79 21.01
CA ILE A 411 -16.18 5.69 20.49
C ILE A 411 -16.75 7.09 20.24
N SER A 412 -17.89 7.19 19.55
CA SER A 412 -18.50 8.49 19.21
C SER A 412 -18.98 9.25 20.44
N ARG A 413 -19.47 8.58 21.50
CA ARG A 413 -19.88 9.23 22.75
C ARG A 413 -18.70 9.86 23.47
N THR A 414 -17.52 9.23 23.44
CA THR A 414 -16.34 9.71 24.15
C THR A 414 -15.45 10.66 23.34
N ALA A 415 -15.43 10.54 22.02
CA ALA A 415 -14.83 11.55 21.15
C ALA A 415 -15.51 12.92 21.34
N ARG A 416 -16.83 12.93 21.57
CA ARG A 416 -17.59 14.15 21.89
C ARG A 416 -17.31 14.69 23.30
N SER A 417 -17.18 13.82 24.31
CA SER A 417 -16.91 14.25 25.69
C SER A 417 -15.48 14.74 25.95
N THR A 418 -14.54 14.45 25.04
CA THR A 418 -13.14 14.92 25.11
C THR A 418 -12.92 16.26 24.38
N ALA A 419 -13.84 16.64 23.47
CA ALA A 419 -13.88 17.95 22.85
C ALA A 419 -14.53 19.01 23.77
N ASP A 420 -15.52 18.59 24.57
CA ASP A 420 -16.23 19.40 25.56
C ASP A 420 -16.01 18.84 26.97
N GLU A 421 -14.90 19.17 27.64
CA GLU A 421 -14.69 18.66 29.01
C GLU A 421 -15.44 19.51 30.05
N SER A 422 -16.72 19.17 30.28
CA SER A 422 -17.39 19.30 31.57
C SER A 422 -18.57 18.33 31.69
N THR A 423 -18.35 17.06 32.06
CA THR A 423 -19.19 16.27 33.02
C THR A 423 -18.71 14.81 33.18
N LEU A 424 -18.93 14.29 34.39
CA LEU A 424 -18.44 13.04 35.00
C LEU A 424 -19.11 11.74 34.50
N SER A 425 -18.42 10.59 34.62
CA SER A 425 -18.90 9.40 35.37
C SER A 425 -17.81 8.31 35.47
N SER A 426 -17.74 7.61 36.61
CA SER A 426 -16.80 6.52 36.91
C SER A 426 -17.39 5.13 36.67
N ALA A 427 -16.57 4.19 36.21
CA ALA A 427 -16.85 2.75 36.25
C ALA A 427 -15.57 2.00 36.69
N PRO A 428 -15.68 0.87 37.43
CA PRO A 428 -14.55 0.20 38.05
C PRO A 428 -13.77 -0.69 37.06
N THR A 429 -12.44 -0.70 37.20
CA THR A 429 -11.50 -1.53 36.44
C THR A 429 -11.32 -2.90 37.12
N PRO A 430 -11.40 -4.04 36.40
CA PRO A 430 -10.93 -5.33 36.92
C PRO A 430 -9.39 -5.41 36.83
N GLY A 431 -8.76 -6.00 37.85
CA GLY A 431 -7.30 -6.05 38.04
C GLY A 431 -6.53 -6.60 36.83
N SER A 432 -5.53 -5.84 36.40
CA SER A 432 -4.58 -6.21 35.33
C SER A 432 -3.46 -7.08 35.89
N ALA A 433 -3.16 -8.19 35.21
CA ALA A 433 -2.10 -9.12 35.57
C ALA A 433 -0.77 -8.74 34.91
N ASN A 434 0.27 -8.64 35.74
CA ASN A 434 1.66 -8.35 35.38
C ASN A 434 2.20 -9.17 34.20
N THR A 435 2.79 -8.51 33.21
CA THR A 435 3.70 -9.14 32.24
C THR A 435 4.95 -8.28 32.02
N LYS A 436 6.13 -8.91 32.18
CA LYS A 436 7.45 -8.27 32.10
C LYS A 436 7.76 -7.80 30.67
N ARG A 437 8.25 -6.56 30.56
CA ARG A 437 8.54 -5.80 29.32
C ARG A 437 9.69 -6.46 28.55
N THR A 438 9.39 -7.01 27.37
CA THR A 438 10.39 -7.41 26.36
C THR A 438 10.16 -6.58 25.09
N SER A 439 11.22 -6.38 24.29
CA SER A 439 11.22 -5.62 23.03
C SER A 439 9.91 -5.76 22.23
N TYR A 440 9.27 -4.62 21.95
CA TYR A 440 7.97 -4.50 21.26
C TYR A 440 7.92 -5.24 19.91
N PHE A 441 9.05 -5.30 19.21
CA PHE A 441 9.27 -6.19 18.09
C PHE A 441 10.14 -7.34 18.57
N GLY A 442 9.55 -8.54 18.67
CA GLY A 442 10.28 -9.72 19.10
C GLY A 442 11.34 -10.11 18.09
N THR A 443 12.62 -10.03 18.45
CA THR A 443 13.67 -10.73 17.72
C THR A 443 13.59 -12.21 18.11
N THR A 444 13.00 -13.05 17.27
CA THR A 444 13.15 -14.50 17.42
C THR A 444 14.55 -14.90 16.94
N PRO A 445 15.43 -15.44 17.81
CA PRO A 445 16.70 -15.99 17.36
C PRO A 445 16.45 -17.40 16.81
N ASP A 446 15.85 -17.51 15.62
CA ASP A 446 15.83 -18.77 14.87
C ASP A 446 16.62 -18.57 13.58
N GLY A 447 17.81 -19.18 13.54
CA GLY A 447 18.78 -19.13 12.46
C GLY A 447 18.38 -19.94 11.22
N GLN A 448 17.18 -19.73 10.70
CA GLN A 448 16.78 -20.24 9.38
C GLN A 448 16.66 -19.08 8.41
N GLN A 449 17.27 -19.24 7.22
CA GLN A 449 17.32 -18.27 6.13
C GLN A 449 15.92 -17.92 5.60
N ALA A 450 15.15 -17.12 6.35
CA ALA A 450 13.94 -16.49 5.86
C ALA A 450 14.31 -15.24 5.05
N SER A 451 13.69 -15.09 3.89
CA SER A 451 13.85 -13.95 2.97
C SER A 451 13.66 -12.59 3.68
N PRO A 452 14.37 -11.52 3.24
CA PRO A 452 14.29 -10.18 3.83
C PRO A 452 12.90 -9.50 3.77
N ARG A 453 11.92 -10.07 3.04
CA ARG A 453 10.57 -9.50 2.87
C ARG A 453 9.53 -9.96 3.89
N ASN A 454 9.73 -11.11 4.54
CA ASN A 454 8.68 -11.75 5.37
C ASN A 454 9.07 -11.90 6.84
N LYS A 455 10.01 -11.09 7.37
CA LYS A 455 10.20 -11.08 8.83
C LYS A 455 8.99 -10.38 9.47
N LYS A 456 8.31 -11.17 10.30
CA LYS A 456 6.99 -10.95 10.88
C LYS A 456 6.98 -9.66 11.70
N LEU A 457 6.14 -8.69 11.33
CA LEU A 457 5.87 -7.52 12.17
C LEU A 457 5.01 -7.96 13.37
N SER A 458 5.69 -8.49 14.39
CA SER A 458 5.06 -8.81 15.66
C SER A 458 5.04 -7.57 16.55
N ALA A 459 3.86 -7.24 17.05
CA ALA A 459 3.62 -6.08 17.90
C ALA A 459 2.98 -6.53 19.21
N VAL A 460 3.45 -5.97 20.33
CA VAL A 460 2.82 -6.16 21.64
C VAL A 460 1.78 -5.05 21.83
N LEU A 461 0.52 -5.35 21.58
CA LEU A 461 -0.60 -4.41 21.73
C LEU A 461 -0.82 -4.07 23.20
N HIS A 462 -1.08 -2.78 23.47
CA HIS A 462 -1.35 -2.30 24.81
C HIS A 462 -2.55 -1.33 24.81
N PRO A 463 -3.50 -1.41 25.76
CA PRO A 463 -4.67 -0.51 25.81
C PRO A 463 -4.33 0.99 25.93
N SER A 464 -3.12 1.31 26.39
CA SER A 464 -2.55 2.68 26.44
C SER A 464 -1.38 2.85 25.46
N GLY A 465 -1.37 2.07 24.37
CA GLY A 465 -0.24 1.90 23.46
C GLY A 465 0.12 3.14 22.65
N TRP A 466 1.39 3.21 22.23
CA TRP A 466 1.90 4.27 21.35
C TRP A 466 1.35 4.15 19.92
N ILE A 467 0.88 2.96 19.51
CA ILE A 467 0.29 2.71 18.19
C ILE A 467 -1.01 3.49 18.00
N SER A 468 -1.97 3.33 18.92
CA SER A 468 -3.22 4.10 18.89
C SER A 468 -2.96 5.62 18.85
N ASN A 469 -1.98 6.10 19.63
CA ASN A 469 -1.58 7.51 19.61
C ASN A 469 -0.98 7.95 18.27
N SER A 470 -0.27 7.06 17.58
CA SER A 470 0.29 7.33 16.24
C SER A 470 -0.81 7.55 15.21
N TYR A 471 -1.81 6.67 15.19
CA TYR A 471 -2.95 6.80 14.29
C TYR A 471 -3.80 8.04 14.62
N VAL A 472 -4.22 8.19 15.89
CA VAL A 472 -5.15 9.26 16.29
C VAL A 472 -4.51 10.65 16.20
N SER A 473 -3.19 10.76 16.41
CA SER A 473 -2.48 12.04 16.19
C SER A 473 -2.44 12.44 14.71
N GLY A 474 -2.57 11.47 13.79
CA GLY A 474 -2.41 11.65 12.35
C GLY A 474 -0.96 11.78 11.90
N LEU A 475 0.02 11.58 12.78
CA LEU A 475 1.44 11.59 12.41
C LEU A 475 1.85 10.24 11.83
N MET A 476 1.69 10.11 10.52
CA MET A 476 1.96 8.89 9.78
C MET A 476 2.74 9.23 8.52
N LEU A 477 3.78 8.44 8.23
CA LEU A 477 4.53 8.57 6.99
C LEU A 477 3.96 7.64 5.91
N PRO A 478 4.03 8.03 4.62
CA PRO A 478 3.61 7.20 3.50
C PRO A 478 4.23 5.80 3.51
N GLY A 479 3.44 4.80 3.12
CA GLY A 479 3.84 3.39 3.08
C GLY A 479 2.85 2.43 3.73
N GLU A 480 3.28 1.20 4.00
CA GLU A 480 2.45 0.14 4.57
C GLU A 480 2.08 0.33 6.06
N GLY A 481 2.63 1.35 6.73
CA GLY A 481 2.40 1.58 8.16
C GLY A 481 0.93 1.77 8.52
N LEU A 482 0.13 2.44 7.67
CA LEU A 482 -1.26 2.75 7.98
C LEU A 482 -2.14 1.50 8.18
N SER A 483 -1.95 0.45 7.38
CA SER A 483 -2.73 -0.80 7.54
C SER A 483 -2.45 -1.47 8.88
N HIS A 484 -1.21 -1.38 9.35
CA HIS A 484 -0.81 -1.91 10.66
C HIS A 484 -1.38 -1.05 11.78
N LEU A 485 -1.27 0.27 11.68
CA LEU A 485 -1.81 1.22 12.66
C LEU A 485 -3.33 1.10 12.79
N LEU A 486 -4.08 0.97 11.69
CA LEU A 486 -5.54 0.81 11.71
C LEU A 486 -5.97 -0.45 12.46
N MET A 487 -5.43 -1.62 12.09
CA MET A 487 -5.81 -2.88 12.73
C MET A 487 -5.39 -2.92 14.20
N ALA A 488 -4.16 -2.51 14.49
CA ALA A 488 -3.68 -2.49 15.86
C ALA A 488 -4.46 -1.49 16.74
N THR A 489 -4.79 -0.31 16.22
CA THR A 489 -5.66 0.66 16.92
C THR A 489 -7.05 0.08 17.15
N LEU A 490 -7.65 -0.58 16.14
CA LEU A 490 -8.95 -1.23 16.30
C LEU A 490 -8.95 -2.24 17.44
N MET A 491 -7.92 -3.09 17.48
CA MET A 491 -7.76 -4.11 18.51
C MET A 491 -7.46 -3.53 19.88
N GLU A 492 -6.51 -2.58 20.00
CA GLU A 492 -6.18 -1.92 21.28
C GLU A 492 -7.42 -1.26 21.92
N ASN A 493 -8.40 -0.88 21.10
CA ASN A 493 -9.63 -0.25 21.54
C ASN A 493 -10.81 -1.23 21.76
N ASP A 494 -10.65 -2.51 21.43
CA ASP A 494 -11.62 -3.58 21.65
C ASP A 494 -11.14 -4.53 22.76
N ALA A 495 -11.60 -4.24 24.00
CA ALA A 495 -11.22 -5.01 25.18
C ALA A 495 -11.61 -6.50 25.08
N GLU A 496 -12.69 -6.83 24.36
CA GLU A 496 -13.10 -8.21 24.16
C GLU A 496 -12.18 -8.91 23.17
N ALA A 497 -11.87 -8.26 22.04
CA ALA A 497 -10.88 -8.78 21.09
C ALA A 497 -9.51 -9.00 21.77
N MET A 498 -9.03 -8.03 22.56
CA MET A 498 -7.77 -8.15 23.30
C MET A 498 -7.76 -9.30 24.30
N ALA A 499 -8.86 -9.51 25.03
CA ALA A 499 -8.98 -10.59 26.00
C ALA A 499 -8.94 -11.98 25.33
N ARG A 500 -9.50 -12.11 24.12
CA ARG A 500 -9.56 -13.39 23.39
C ARG A 500 -8.33 -13.67 22.53
N LEU A 501 -7.80 -12.65 21.84
CA LEU A 501 -6.67 -12.79 20.91
C LEU A 501 -5.32 -12.70 21.61
N GLY A 502 -5.28 -12.05 22.77
CA GLY A 502 -4.07 -11.76 23.52
C GLY A 502 -3.30 -10.54 22.98
N PRO A 503 -2.28 -10.08 23.73
CA PRO A 503 -1.55 -8.85 23.41
C PRO A 503 -0.54 -9.00 22.26
N MET A 504 -0.17 -10.22 21.85
CA MET A 504 0.81 -10.42 20.79
C MET A 504 0.09 -10.51 19.43
N ALA A 505 0.33 -9.54 18.56
CA ALA A 505 -0.26 -9.47 17.22
C ALA A 505 0.78 -9.71 16.12
N ASN A 506 0.41 -10.43 15.04
CA ASN A 506 1.18 -10.46 13.80
C ASN A 506 0.42 -9.71 12.70
N LEU A 507 0.78 -8.44 12.47
CA LEU A 507 0.03 -7.55 11.57
C LEU A 507 0.25 -7.85 10.07
N CYS A 508 1.08 -8.84 9.75
CA CYS A 508 1.26 -9.39 8.40
C CYS A 508 0.58 -10.76 8.22
N GLY A 509 0.01 -11.33 9.30
CA GLY A 509 -0.58 -12.67 9.33
C GLY A 509 -2.12 -12.66 9.25
N GLY A 510 -2.75 -13.59 9.95
CA GLY A 510 -4.19 -13.61 10.12
C GLY A 510 -4.62 -14.08 11.50
N PHE A 511 -5.91 -13.94 11.80
CA PHE A 511 -6.50 -14.35 13.06
C PHE A 511 -7.98 -14.71 12.88
N VAL A 512 -8.50 -15.49 13.82
CA VAL A 512 -9.93 -15.80 13.95
C VAL A 512 -10.47 -15.01 15.13
N TYR A 513 -11.61 -14.33 14.95
CA TYR A 513 -12.28 -13.59 16.01
C TYR A 513 -13.78 -13.45 15.71
N GLY A 514 -14.63 -13.72 16.71
CA GLY A 514 -16.06 -13.40 16.63
C GLY A 514 -16.79 -14.10 15.48
N GLY A 515 -16.41 -15.35 15.18
CA GLY A 515 -17.00 -16.13 14.09
C GLY A 515 -16.59 -15.70 12.68
N LYS A 516 -15.53 -14.89 12.55
CA LYS A 516 -14.92 -14.48 11.27
C LYS A 516 -13.42 -14.74 11.26
N SER A 517 -12.83 -14.75 10.07
CA SER A 517 -11.38 -14.70 9.92
C SER A 517 -10.92 -13.40 9.26
N PHE A 518 -9.78 -12.89 9.71
CA PHE A 518 -9.17 -11.65 9.27
C PHE A 518 -7.75 -11.92 8.80
N TRP A 519 -7.39 -11.41 7.63
CA TRP A 519 -6.13 -11.70 6.99
C TRP A 519 -5.52 -10.45 6.39
N SER A 520 -4.24 -10.22 6.66
CA SER A 520 -3.48 -9.23 5.91
C SER A 520 -3.37 -9.66 4.44
N THR A 521 -3.41 -8.69 3.53
CA THR A 521 -3.11 -8.88 2.10
C THR A 521 -1.66 -9.30 1.85
N GLN A 522 -0.79 -9.20 2.86
CA GLN A 522 0.56 -9.77 2.85
C GLN A 522 0.54 -11.30 3.06
N CYS A 523 -0.55 -11.88 3.56
CA CYS A 523 -0.71 -13.32 3.72
C CYS A 523 -1.35 -13.94 2.46
N ILE A 524 -0.74 -15.02 1.95
CA ILE A 524 -1.27 -15.75 0.79
C ILE A 524 -2.70 -16.28 1.01
N VAL A 525 -3.04 -16.72 2.23
CA VAL A 525 -4.40 -17.15 2.58
C VAL A 525 -5.39 -16.01 2.33
N GLY A 526 -5.07 -14.81 2.81
CA GLY A 526 -5.86 -13.60 2.56
C GLY A 526 -6.05 -13.35 1.06
N ARG A 527 -4.97 -13.35 0.28
CA ARG A 527 -5.02 -13.09 -1.17
C ARG A 527 -5.84 -14.12 -1.97
N VAL A 528 -5.87 -15.37 -1.52
CA VAL A 528 -6.68 -16.43 -2.12
C VAL A 528 -8.15 -16.30 -1.70
N ILE A 529 -8.44 -16.29 -0.39
CA ILE A 529 -9.82 -16.23 0.10
C ILE A 529 -10.51 -14.91 -0.21
N GLY A 530 -9.75 -13.84 -0.46
CA GLY A 530 -10.29 -12.55 -0.90
C GLY A 530 -11.20 -12.68 -2.12
N ALA A 531 -10.94 -13.66 -3.00
CA ALA A 531 -11.79 -13.98 -4.14
C ALA A 531 -13.08 -14.75 -3.81
N GLY A 532 -13.25 -15.23 -2.57
CA GLY A 532 -14.44 -15.95 -2.13
C GLY A 532 -15.69 -15.08 -2.09
N ARG A 533 -16.87 -15.70 -2.07
CA ARG A 533 -18.13 -14.98 -1.89
C ARG A 533 -18.23 -14.39 -0.49
N GLY A 534 -18.88 -13.23 -0.38
CA GLY A 534 -19.15 -12.60 0.92
C GLY A 534 -17.97 -11.89 1.58
N THR A 535 -16.75 -12.09 1.10
CA THR A 535 -15.53 -11.43 1.63
C THR A 535 -15.53 -9.93 1.39
N VAL A 536 -14.75 -9.21 2.20
CA VAL A 536 -14.53 -7.77 2.07
C VAL A 536 -13.05 -7.45 2.25
N GLU A 537 -12.58 -6.40 1.60
CA GLU A 537 -11.22 -5.89 1.74
C GLU A 537 -11.26 -4.38 2.03
N CYS A 538 -10.40 -3.94 2.94
CA CYS A 538 -10.21 -2.55 3.27
C CYS A 538 -8.78 -2.32 3.77
N MET A 539 -8.05 -1.37 3.18
CA MET A 539 -6.76 -0.87 3.68
C MET A 539 -5.79 -2.01 4.03
N GLY A 540 -5.61 -2.96 3.11
CA GLY A 540 -4.67 -4.06 3.26
C GLY A 540 -5.15 -5.23 4.15
N TRP A 541 -6.40 -5.22 4.61
CA TRP A 541 -7.01 -6.30 5.40
C TRP A 541 -8.23 -6.90 4.73
N ILE A 542 -8.37 -8.22 4.84
CA ILE A 542 -9.48 -9.02 4.30
C ILE A 542 -10.25 -9.63 5.46
N SER A 543 -11.57 -9.52 5.42
CA SER A 543 -12.49 -10.18 6.34
C SER A 543 -13.35 -11.19 5.58
N SER A 544 -13.50 -12.37 6.16
CA SER A 544 -14.19 -13.51 5.56
C SER A 544 -15.00 -14.29 6.59
N ASP A 545 -16.11 -14.87 6.13
CA ASP A 545 -16.91 -15.83 6.90
C ASP A 545 -16.31 -17.26 6.83
N ILE A 546 -15.26 -17.46 6.02
CA ILE A 546 -14.50 -18.72 5.97
C ILE A 546 -13.64 -18.82 7.22
N LEU A 547 -13.85 -19.86 8.01
CA LEU A 547 -13.07 -20.17 9.21
C LEU A 547 -12.14 -21.35 8.96
N PRO A 548 -10.90 -21.32 9.48
CA PRO A 548 -10.08 -22.52 9.54
C PRO A 548 -10.72 -23.60 10.45
N ASP A 549 -10.80 -24.83 9.95
CA ASP A 549 -11.43 -25.95 10.64
C ASP A 549 -10.79 -26.21 12.01
N GLY A 550 -11.62 -26.29 13.05
CA GLY A 550 -11.17 -26.61 14.40
C GLY A 550 -10.35 -25.52 15.11
N MET A 551 -10.24 -24.32 14.53
CA MET A 551 -9.52 -23.20 15.14
C MET A 551 -10.46 -22.32 15.96
N ALA A 552 -10.07 -22.03 17.19
CA ALA A 552 -10.72 -21.05 18.05
C ALA A 552 -10.19 -19.63 17.79
N ASP A 553 -10.75 -18.64 18.49
CA ASP A 553 -10.27 -17.26 18.45
C ASP A 553 -8.76 -17.21 18.76
N GLY A 554 -7.99 -16.52 17.92
CA GLY A 554 -6.54 -16.42 18.09
C GLY A 554 -5.77 -16.09 16.81
N TRP A 555 -4.51 -15.67 16.99
CA TRP A 555 -3.57 -15.38 15.93
C TRP A 555 -2.95 -16.64 15.32
N VAL A 556 -2.75 -16.61 14.00
CA VAL A 556 -2.13 -17.70 13.24
C VAL A 556 -1.07 -17.18 12.27
N ASN A 557 0.03 -17.93 12.17
CA ASN A 557 1.03 -17.73 11.12
C ASN A 557 0.88 -18.82 10.06
N ILE A 558 1.15 -18.47 8.81
CA ILE A 558 1.12 -19.43 7.70
C ILE A 558 2.55 -19.74 7.27
N GLU A 559 2.83 -21.02 7.06
CA GLU A 559 4.07 -21.50 6.48
C GLU A 559 4.01 -21.31 4.96
N VAL A 560 4.95 -20.51 4.43
CA VAL A 560 4.99 -20.21 3.00
C VAL A 560 6.44 -20.21 2.53
N GLU A 561 6.68 -20.90 1.43
CA GLU A 561 7.92 -20.83 0.68
C GLU A 561 7.90 -19.62 -0.25
N ASN A 562 8.95 -18.81 -0.19
CA ASN A 562 9.15 -17.77 -1.19
C ASN A 562 9.37 -18.43 -2.55
N VAL A 563 8.59 -18.06 -3.56
CA VAL A 563 8.91 -18.42 -4.95
C VAL A 563 10.24 -17.74 -5.26
N PRO A 564 11.35 -18.47 -5.42
CA PRO A 564 12.63 -17.83 -5.64
C PRO A 564 12.54 -17.14 -6.99
N GLY A 565 12.54 -15.80 -6.99
CA GLY A 565 12.76 -15.00 -8.18
C GLY A 565 14.21 -15.19 -8.66
N LYS A 566 14.56 -16.42 -9.07
CA LYS A 566 15.81 -16.90 -9.72
C LYS A 566 16.09 -18.41 -9.65
N LEU A 567 15.30 -19.26 -8.98
CA LEU A 567 15.60 -20.72 -8.95
C LEU A 567 15.01 -21.50 -10.14
N TYR A 568 14.66 -20.81 -11.23
CA TYR A 568 14.37 -21.46 -12.50
C TYR A 568 15.64 -21.66 -13.36
N ILE A 569 16.76 -20.98 -13.03
CA ILE A 569 17.97 -20.98 -13.87
C ILE A 569 18.96 -22.10 -13.51
N MET A 570 18.94 -22.65 -12.29
CA MET A 570 19.85 -23.76 -11.94
C MET A 570 19.32 -25.14 -12.39
N ALA A 571 18.01 -25.32 -12.49
CA ALA A 571 17.41 -26.56 -12.99
C ALA A 571 17.55 -26.73 -14.52
N MET A 572 17.90 -25.67 -15.26
CA MET A 572 18.03 -25.67 -16.73
C MET A 572 19.46 -25.86 -17.25
N ARG A 573 20.38 -26.40 -16.46
CA ARG A 573 21.76 -26.71 -16.92
C ARG A 573 21.85 -27.87 -17.93
N ARG A 574 20.73 -28.29 -18.54
CA ARG A 574 20.65 -29.36 -19.56
C ARG A 574 19.93 -28.93 -20.85
N VAL A 575 19.61 -27.65 -21.04
CA VAL A 575 19.02 -27.15 -22.29
C VAL A 575 19.84 -25.96 -22.78
N ASP A 576 20.28 -26.02 -24.04
CA ASP A 576 21.05 -24.97 -24.70
C ASP A 576 20.26 -23.65 -24.71
N VAL A 577 20.67 -22.71 -23.86
CA VAL A 577 20.11 -21.35 -23.79
C VAL A 577 20.92 -20.44 -24.70
N SER A 578 20.26 -19.63 -25.54
CA SER A 578 20.92 -18.73 -26.49
C SER A 578 21.80 -17.66 -25.81
N ASP A 579 22.98 -17.41 -26.38
CA ASP A 579 24.00 -16.44 -25.92
C ASP A 579 23.47 -15.04 -25.58
N SER A 580 22.39 -14.59 -26.22
CA SER A 580 21.78 -13.28 -26.00
C SER A 580 21.09 -13.14 -24.63
N LEU A 581 20.52 -14.22 -24.06
CA LEU A 581 19.91 -14.19 -22.72
C LEU A 581 21.00 -14.26 -21.64
N THR A 582 22.07 -15.00 -21.91
CA THR A 582 23.28 -15.06 -21.08
C THR A 582 23.96 -13.70 -21.01
N THR A 583 24.08 -13.00 -22.14
CA THR A 583 24.66 -11.65 -22.23
C THR A 583 23.78 -10.62 -21.50
N PHE A 584 22.45 -10.64 -21.70
CA PHE A 584 21.52 -9.77 -20.97
C PHE A 584 21.54 -10.02 -19.45
N LEU A 585 21.62 -11.29 -19.01
CA LEU A 585 21.70 -11.65 -17.60
C LEU A 585 23.08 -11.34 -17.00
N GLU A 586 24.15 -11.36 -17.78
CA GLU A 586 25.47 -10.87 -17.39
C GLU A 586 25.50 -9.34 -17.28
N ASP A 587 24.84 -8.62 -18.18
CA ASP A 587 24.69 -7.16 -18.12
C ASP A 587 23.80 -6.71 -16.95
N LEU A 588 22.74 -7.48 -16.63
CA LEU A 588 21.91 -7.28 -15.43
C LEU A 588 22.64 -7.65 -14.12
N LYS A 589 23.57 -8.61 -14.16
CA LYS A 589 24.46 -8.91 -13.02
C LYS A 589 25.51 -7.82 -12.83
N ARG A 590 26.02 -7.23 -13.92
CA ARG A 590 27.00 -6.11 -13.91
C ARG A 590 26.38 -4.78 -13.47
N SER A 591 25.09 -4.55 -13.72
CA SER A 591 24.41 -3.27 -13.39
C SER A 591 23.77 -3.21 -11.99
N GLY A 592 23.74 -4.32 -11.23
CA GLY A 592 23.16 -4.36 -9.88
C GLY A 592 21.63 -4.20 -9.80
N ARG A 593 20.93 -4.01 -10.92
CA ARG A 593 19.49 -3.70 -10.99
C ARG A 593 18.70 -4.89 -11.54
N LYS A 594 18.06 -5.65 -10.65
CA LYS A 594 17.45 -6.97 -10.96
C LYS A 594 15.93 -6.93 -11.29
N ALA A 595 15.30 -5.75 -11.32
CA ALA A 595 13.84 -5.58 -11.41
C ALA A 595 13.34 -5.21 -12.82
N ARG A 596 12.14 -5.72 -13.22
CA ARG A 596 11.54 -5.51 -14.55
C ARG A 596 11.36 -4.04 -14.93
N LEU A 597 11.03 -3.18 -13.97
CA LEU A 597 10.87 -1.74 -14.19
C LEU A 597 12.13 -1.01 -14.69
N TRP A 598 13.33 -1.60 -14.53
CA TRP A 598 14.57 -1.01 -15.06
C TRP A 598 14.72 -1.23 -16.56
N ASP A 599 14.05 -2.25 -17.10
CA ASP A 599 14.03 -2.58 -18.51
C ASP A 599 12.90 -1.81 -19.24
N LYS A 600 13.01 -0.48 -19.20
CA LYS A 600 11.97 0.45 -19.67
C LYS A 600 11.58 0.19 -21.13
N LYS A 601 12.58 -0.04 -21.98
CA LYS A 601 12.39 -0.19 -23.43
C LYS A 601 11.66 -1.48 -23.76
N ASN A 602 12.04 -2.61 -23.15
CA ASN A 602 11.37 -3.87 -23.41
C ASN A 602 9.98 -3.90 -22.78
N LEU A 603 9.78 -3.33 -21.58
CA LEU A 603 8.45 -3.19 -20.98
C LEU A 603 7.47 -2.43 -21.89
N GLU A 604 7.91 -1.32 -22.47
CA GLU A 604 7.09 -0.54 -23.40
C GLU A 604 6.87 -1.28 -24.73
N ALA A 605 7.92 -1.90 -25.29
CA ALA A 605 7.85 -2.63 -26.55
C ALA A 605 6.94 -3.87 -26.46
N GLU A 606 7.05 -4.64 -25.36
CA GLU A 606 6.24 -5.84 -25.09
C GLU A 606 4.79 -5.51 -24.69
N SER A 607 4.41 -4.24 -24.66
CA SER A 607 3.03 -3.84 -24.40
C SER A 607 2.45 -2.99 -25.52
N ARG A 608 3.15 -2.77 -26.64
CA ARG A 608 2.71 -1.90 -27.74
C ARG A 608 1.43 -2.40 -28.43
N VAL A 609 0.46 -1.52 -28.70
CA VAL A 609 -0.78 -1.85 -29.45
C VAL A 609 -0.52 -2.53 -30.81
N LEU A 610 0.47 -2.03 -31.56
CA LEU A 610 0.87 -2.55 -32.87
C LEU A 610 1.86 -3.73 -32.78
N GLY A 611 2.19 -4.18 -31.57
CA GLY A 611 3.19 -5.23 -31.38
C GLY A 611 4.55 -4.85 -31.96
N ASN A 612 5.11 -5.72 -32.80
CA ASN A 612 6.37 -5.50 -33.52
C ASN A 612 6.18 -4.96 -34.95
N ALA A 613 4.96 -4.57 -35.35
CA ALA A 613 4.73 -3.97 -36.66
C ALA A 613 5.34 -2.57 -36.76
N ASP A 614 5.81 -2.22 -37.96
CA ASP A 614 6.10 -0.84 -38.33
C ASP A 614 4.77 -0.08 -38.45
N PRO A 615 4.58 1.06 -37.75
CA PRO A 615 3.38 1.87 -37.86
C PRO A 615 2.98 2.23 -39.31
N ASN A 616 3.95 2.33 -40.22
CA ASN A 616 3.68 2.65 -41.63
C ASN A 616 3.29 1.43 -42.49
N ASN A 617 3.41 0.22 -41.95
CA ASN A 617 3.21 -1.03 -42.71
C ASN A 617 2.33 -2.05 -41.97
N ALA A 618 1.60 -1.62 -40.94
CA ALA A 618 0.71 -2.48 -40.19
C ALA A 618 -0.47 -2.92 -41.07
N LEU A 619 -0.69 -4.23 -41.22
CA LEU A 619 -1.79 -4.77 -42.01
C LEU A 619 -2.95 -5.16 -41.09
N PRO A 620 -4.22 -4.98 -41.49
CA PRO A 620 -5.37 -5.48 -40.73
C PRO A 620 -5.27 -6.99 -40.41
N ALA A 621 -4.65 -7.76 -41.32
CA ALA A 621 -4.42 -9.20 -41.19
C ALA A 621 -3.44 -9.59 -40.07
N ASP A 622 -2.69 -8.63 -39.52
CA ASP A 622 -1.74 -8.89 -38.43
C ASP A 622 -2.43 -8.97 -37.06
N PHE A 623 -3.72 -8.67 -36.99
CA PHE A 623 -4.48 -8.58 -35.75
C PHE A 623 -5.57 -9.65 -35.65
N ILE A 624 -5.81 -10.12 -34.44
CA ILE A 624 -6.92 -11.00 -34.06
C ILE A 624 -7.73 -10.39 -32.92
N ILE A 625 -8.97 -10.81 -32.72
CA ILE A 625 -9.68 -10.56 -31.46
C ILE A 625 -9.63 -11.83 -30.63
N PRO A 626 -8.92 -11.83 -29.49
CA PRO A 626 -9.02 -12.91 -28.53
C PRO A 626 -10.46 -13.01 -28.03
N ALA A 627 -11.03 -14.21 -28.10
CA ALA A 627 -12.38 -14.48 -27.61
C ALA A 627 -12.35 -15.66 -26.64
N GLU A 628 -13.25 -15.61 -25.67
CA GLU A 628 -13.52 -16.69 -24.72
C GLU A 628 -14.19 -17.89 -25.42
N ASN A 629 -14.17 -19.08 -24.79
CA ASN A 629 -14.87 -20.29 -25.26
C ASN A 629 -14.37 -20.94 -26.55
N ILE A 630 -13.10 -20.75 -26.89
CA ILE A 630 -12.49 -21.39 -28.06
C ILE A 630 -11.37 -22.34 -27.60
N TYR A 631 -11.73 -23.59 -27.35
CA TYR A 631 -10.84 -24.62 -26.80
C TYR A 631 -10.70 -25.83 -27.73
N LYS A 632 -9.63 -26.63 -27.55
CA LYS A 632 -9.48 -27.95 -28.21
C LYS A 632 -10.59 -28.90 -27.81
N THR A 633 -10.86 -28.92 -26.51
CA THR A 633 -11.83 -29.77 -25.81
C THR A 633 -13.04 -28.92 -25.47
N PRO A 634 -14.27 -29.30 -25.88
CA PRO A 634 -15.46 -28.55 -25.51
C PRO A 634 -15.56 -28.40 -23.99
N ALA A 635 -15.85 -27.19 -23.53
CA ALA A 635 -16.07 -26.95 -22.11
C ALA A 635 -17.38 -27.64 -21.63
N PRO A 636 -17.43 -28.11 -20.37
CA PRO A 636 -18.64 -28.67 -19.79
C PRO A 636 -19.77 -27.63 -19.81
N LYS A 637 -21.02 -28.07 -20.02
CA LYS A 637 -22.16 -27.13 -20.06
C LYS A 637 -22.46 -26.55 -18.68
N VAL A 638 -22.24 -27.37 -17.65
CA VAL A 638 -22.42 -27.00 -16.24
C VAL A 638 -21.23 -27.51 -15.47
N MET A 639 -20.58 -26.62 -14.72
CA MET A 639 -19.54 -26.97 -13.78
C MET A 639 -19.75 -26.15 -12.51
N THR A 640 -19.88 -26.86 -11.40
CA THR A 640 -20.13 -26.30 -10.06
C THR A 640 -18.90 -26.52 -9.21
N ILE A 641 -18.46 -25.47 -8.54
CA ILE A 641 -17.36 -25.48 -7.58
C ILE A 641 -17.91 -24.90 -6.29
N ASP A 642 -17.87 -25.71 -5.23
CA ASP A 642 -18.29 -25.33 -3.90
C ASP A 642 -17.09 -25.41 -2.96
N PHE A 643 -16.81 -24.33 -2.22
CA PHE A 643 -15.83 -24.35 -1.15
C PHE A 643 -16.24 -25.36 -0.07
N THR A 644 -15.27 -26.16 0.39
CA THR A 644 -15.52 -27.20 1.40
C THR A 644 -14.88 -26.84 2.74
N SER A 645 -13.58 -26.56 2.76
CA SER A 645 -12.87 -26.29 4.02
C SER A 645 -11.53 -25.57 3.85
N LEU A 646 -11.10 -24.92 4.92
CA LEU A 646 -9.76 -24.36 5.10
C LEU A 646 -9.11 -25.05 6.30
N ASN A 647 -8.04 -25.80 6.08
CA ASN A 647 -7.38 -26.59 7.11
C ASN A 647 -5.98 -26.04 7.43
N LEU A 648 -5.68 -25.90 8.73
CA LEU A 648 -4.36 -25.50 9.24
C LEU A 648 -3.78 -26.66 10.06
N TYR A 649 -2.74 -27.32 9.54
CA TYR A 649 -2.20 -28.52 10.18
C TYR A 649 -1.07 -28.18 11.16
N LYS A 650 -1.05 -28.80 12.33
CA LYS A 650 0.08 -28.69 13.27
C LYS A 650 1.29 -29.43 12.69
N THR A 651 2.42 -28.75 12.53
CA THR A 651 3.68 -29.38 12.16
C THR A 651 4.14 -30.30 13.28
N ILE A 652 4.19 -31.61 13.03
CA ILE A 652 4.78 -32.58 13.96
C ILE A 652 6.28 -32.27 14.00
N SER A 653 6.72 -31.58 15.05
CA SER A 653 8.16 -31.39 15.27
C SER A 653 8.79 -32.76 15.49
N ALA A 654 9.83 -33.11 14.73
CA ALA A 654 10.66 -34.27 15.04
C ALA A 654 11.11 -34.18 16.51
N PRO A 655 11.16 -35.29 17.26
CA PRO A 655 11.52 -35.24 18.68
C PRO A 655 12.93 -34.65 18.80
N SER A 656 13.00 -33.43 19.32
CA SER A 656 14.24 -32.86 19.81
C SER A 656 14.80 -33.85 20.83
N THR A 657 15.97 -34.41 20.55
CA THR A 657 16.71 -35.29 21.44
C THR A 657 16.83 -34.61 22.80
N ALA A 658 16.01 -35.03 23.76
CA ALA A 658 16.09 -34.57 25.13
C ALA A 658 17.43 -35.08 25.69
N MET A 659 18.42 -34.19 25.80
CA MET A 659 19.53 -34.43 26.70
C MET A 659 18.99 -34.33 28.13
N ASN A 660 19.10 -35.45 28.84
CA ASN A 660 18.75 -35.59 30.24
C ASN A 660 19.56 -34.62 31.10
N GLU A 661 18.90 -33.73 31.83
CA GLU A 661 19.43 -33.22 33.11
C GLU A 661 18.41 -33.46 34.22
N THR A 662 18.83 -34.30 35.15
CA THR A 662 18.13 -34.77 36.34
C THR A 662 18.18 -33.75 37.49
N ASN A 663 17.08 -33.71 38.24
CA ASN A 663 16.93 -33.39 39.67
C ASN A 663 16.79 -31.91 40.12
N LEU A 664 15.52 -31.52 40.25
CA LEU A 664 14.84 -30.92 41.42
C LEU A 664 15.53 -29.79 42.22
N THR A 665 14.92 -28.61 42.18
CA THR A 665 14.58 -27.82 43.39
C THR A 665 13.29 -27.03 43.12
N PRO A 666 12.23 -27.11 43.97
CA PRO A 666 10.99 -26.39 43.73
C PRO A 666 10.98 -25.09 44.55
N LEU A 667 11.04 -23.91 43.92
CA LEU A 667 10.65 -22.64 44.56
C LEU A 667 10.46 -21.51 43.53
N SER A 668 9.25 -20.95 43.58
CA SER A 668 8.86 -19.56 43.26
C SER A 668 8.85 -19.06 41.81
N GLY A 669 7.69 -18.53 41.42
CA GLY A 669 7.48 -17.64 40.26
C GLY A 669 7.17 -18.34 38.94
N LYS A 670 5.87 -18.55 38.64
CA LYS A 670 5.42 -18.83 37.26
C LYS A 670 5.74 -17.61 36.39
N SER A 671 6.93 -17.61 35.78
CA SER A 671 7.24 -16.78 34.62
C SER A 671 6.32 -17.22 33.48
N VAL A 672 5.24 -16.48 33.23
CA VAL A 672 4.39 -16.65 32.05
C VAL A 672 5.23 -16.23 30.84
N GLN A 673 5.79 -17.19 30.10
CA GLN A 673 6.35 -16.89 28.78
C GLN A 673 5.22 -16.38 27.87
N PRO A 674 5.45 -15.34 27.05
CA PRO A 674 4.44 -14.88 26.11
C PRO A 674 4.08 -16.02 25.15
N ALA A 675 2.78 -16.29 24.98
CA ALA A 675 2.30 -17.34 24.10
C ALA A 675 2.81 -17.12 22.66
N LYS A 676 3.64 -18.04 22.16
CA LYS A 676 4.23 -17.96 20.82
C LYS A 676 3.13 -18.20 19.76
N ILE A 677 2.96 -17.26 18.84
CA ILE A 677 2.04 -17.43 17.69
C ILE A 677 2.51 -18.61 16.84
N GLN A 678 1.68 -19.66 16.77
CA GLN A 678 2.00 -20.89 16.05
C GLN A 678 1.98 -20.68 14.53
N THR A 679 2.82 -21.43 13.82
CA THR A 679 2.90 -21.41 12.35
C THR A 679 2.34 -22.71 11.79
N TYR A 680 1.50 -22.61 10.77
CA TYR A 680 0.76 -23.73 10.19
C TYR A 680 0.92 -23.75 8.67
N PRO A 681 1.19 -24.90 8.04
CA PRO A 681 0.85 -25.11 6.63
C PRO A 681 -0.67 -24.99 6.43
N ALA A 682 -1.06 -24.28 5.37
CA ALA A 682 -2.46 -24.06 5.01
C ALA A 682 -2.86 -24.87 3.77
N VAL A 683 -4.05 -25.43 3.84
CA VAL A 683 -4.64 -26.25 2.77
C VAL A 683 -6.11 -25.88 2.60
N ILE A 684 -6.55 -25.78 1.35
CA ILE A 684 -7.92 -25.43 1.00
C ILE A 684 -8.55 -26.52 0.12
N SER A 685 -9.79 -26.88 0.41
CA SER A 685 -10.54 -27.94 -0.29
C SER A 685 -11.82 -27.42 -0.92
N PHE A 686 -12.17 -28.02 -2.05
CA PHE A 686 -13.36 -27.72 -2.84
C PHE A 686 -14.01 -28.99 -3.36
N TYR A 687 -15.33 -28.99 -3.47
CA TYR A 687 -16.09 -30.00 -4.19
C TYR A 687 -16.32 -29.52 -5.62
N VAL A 688 -15.85 -30.29 -6.60
CA VAL A 688 -15.93 -29.95 -8.03
C VAL A 688 -16.79 -30.98 -8.75
N SER A 689 -17.84 -30.54 -9.43
CA SER A 689 -18.71 -31.40 -10.24
C SER A 689 -18.92 -30.82 -11.63
N THR A 690 -19.07 -31.69 -12.63
CA THR A 690 -19.39 -31.32 -14.02
C THR A 690 -20.55 -32.17 -14.53
N ASP A 691 -21.12 -31.83 -15.67
CA ASP A 691 -22.14 -32.64 -16.36
C ASP A 691 -21.61 -33.99 -16.84
N GLU A 692 -20.29 -34.13 -17.02
CA GLU A 692 -19.64 -35.34 -17.54
C GLU A 692 -18.98 -36.21 -16.46
N SER A 693 -18.78 -35.70 -15.24
CA SER A 693 -18.04 -36.38 -14.18
C SER A 693 -18.74 -36.32 -12.82
N GLU A 694 -18.80 -37.45 -12.12
CA GLU A 694 -19.20 -37.49 -10.71
C GLU A 694 -18.34 -36.51 -9.88
N GLY A 695 -18.98 -35.80 -8.94
CA GLY A 695 -18.32 -34.73 -8.21
C GLY A 695 -17.21 -35.26 -7.30
N LYS A 696 -16.06 -34.57 -7.33
CA LYS A 696 -14.82 -34.98 -6.66
C LYS A 696 -14.32 -33.85 -5.77
N GLU A 697 -13.86 -34.23 -4.57
CA GLU A 697 -13.13 -33.31 -3.70
C GLU A 697 -11.70 -33.08 -4.22
N MET A 698 -11.32 -31.80 -4.30
CA MET A 698 -10.00 -31.35 -4.73
C MET A 698 -9.39 -30.46 -3.66
N THR A 699 -8.14 -30.74 -3.33
CA THR A 699 -7.40 -30.07 -2.27
C THR A 699 -6.14 -29.41 -2.83
N PHE A 700 -5.84 -28.21 -2.36
CA PHE A 700 -4.70 -27.40 -2.80
C PHE A 700 -3.90 -26.87 -1.61
N SER A 701 -2.57 -26.98 -1.67
CA SER A 701 -1.68 -26.41 -0.65
C SER A 701 -1.38 -24.93 -0.93
N LEU A 702 -1.54 -24.06 0.07
CA LEU A 702 -1.22 -22.64 -0.02
C LEU A 702 0.24 -22.38 0.40
N SER A 703 1.16 -23.09 -0.25
CA SER A 703 2.57 -23.16 0.17
C SER A 703 3.50 -22.15 -0.51
N LYS A 704 3.09 -21.45 -1.58
CA LYS A 704 3.96 -20.51 -2.30
C LYS A 704 3.50 -19.06 -2.16
N GLU A 705 4.47 -18.17 -1.95
CA GLU A 705 4.24 -16.73 -1.89
C GLU A 705 4.10 -16.16 -3.31
N ILE A 706 2.87 -15.93 -3.75
CA ILE A 706 2.53 -15.36 -5.06
C ILE A 706 1.66 -14.11 -4.93
N HIS A 707 1.58 -13.36 -6.03
CA HIS A 707 0.78 -12.15 -6.15
C HIS A 707 -0.26 -12.28 -7.27
N PHE A 708 -1.40 -11.63 -7.04
CA PHE A 708 -2.44 -11.43 -8.04
C PHE A 708 -2.48 -9.96 -8.43
N VAL A 709 -2.64 -9.67 -9.71
CA VAL A 709 -2.77 -8.30 -10.22
C VAL A 709 -4.11 -8.12 -10.89
N THR A 710 -4.84 -7.06 -10.55
CA THR A 710 -6.03 -6.66 -11.29
C THR A 710 -5.62 -6.16 -12.66
N ALA A 711 -6.18 -6.73 -13.73
CA ALA A 711 -5.99 -6.21 -15.08
C ALA A 711 -6.53 -4.78 -15.21
N HIS A 712 -5.74 -3.91 -15.83
CA HIS A 712 -6.08 -2.53 -16.06
C HIS A 712 -7.33 -2.41 -16.95
N PRO A 713 -8.32 -1.57 -16.57
CA PRO A 713 -9.53 -1.41 -17.37
C PRO A 713 -9.24 -0.87 -18.77
N CYS A 714 -10.10 -1.20 -19.72
CA CYS A 714 -10.05 -0.64 -21.07
C CYS A 714 -11.46 -0.48 -21.65
N VAL A 715 -11.63 0.44 -22.59
CA VAL A 715 -12.92 0.73 -23.24
C VAL A 715 -12.75 0.63 -24.77
N PRO A 716 -13.22 -0.45 -25.42
CA PRO A 716 -13.19 -0.57 -26.87
C PRO A 716 -14.12 0.46 -27.55
N SER A 717 -13.69 1.02 -28.68
CA SER A 717 -14.48 1.97 -29.47
C SER A 717 -15.81 1.38 -29.96
N SER A 718 -16.90 2.15 -29.83
CA SER A 718 -18.24 1.81 -30.34
C SER A 718 -18.37 1.93 -31.86
N HIS A 719 -17.41 2.61 -32.50
CA HIS A 719 -17.41 2.92 -33.93
C HIS A 719 -16.86 1.77 -34.79
N VAL A 720 -16.21 0.78 -34.17
CA VAL A 720 -15.60 -0.34 -34.87
C VAL A 720 -16.57 -1.53 -34.86
N ARG A 721 -17.10 -1.88 -36.04
CA ARG A 721 -17.88 -3.12 -36.24
C ARG A 721 -17.06 -4.11 -37.04
N ILE A 722 -16.90 -5.31 -36.48
CA ILE A 722 -16.11 -6.37 -37.08
C ILE A 722 -17.10 -7.41 -37.61
N MET A 723 -17.13 -7.60 -38.93
CA MET A 723 -18.07 -8.53 -39.58
C MET A 723 -17.54 -10.00 -39.48
N LYS A 724 -18.31 -11.04 -39.90
CA LYS A 724 -17.85 -12.46 -39.96
C LYS A 724 -17.83 -13.05 -41.38
N SER A 725 -16.73 -13.66 -41.86
CA SER A 725 -16.54 -14.16 -43.24
C SER A 725 -16.17 -15.65 -43.24
N PRO A 726 -16.78 -16.49 -44.10
CA PRO A 726 -16.72 -17.95 -43.99
C PRO A 726 -15.47 -18.65 -44.55
N SER A 727 -14.43 -17.94 -45.03
CA SER A 727 -13.32 -18.58 -45.79
C SER A 727 -11.88 -18.37 -45.27
N SER A 728 -11.68 -18.04 -43.99
CA SER A 728 -10.36 -18.11 -43.33
C SER A 728 -10.53 -17.92 -41.81
N PRO A 729 -9.73 -18.56 -40.93
CA PRO A 729 -9.83 -18.36 -39.48
C PRO A 729 -9.42 -16.95 -39.00
N THR A 730 -9.03 -16.03 -39.91
CA THR A 730 -8.60 -14.67 -39.50
C THR A 730 -8.98 -13.52 -40.44
N ILE A 731 -9.40 -13.70 -41.70
CA ILE A 731 -9.42 -12.57 -42.64
C ILE A 731 -10.73 -12.51 -43.42
N GLN A 732 -11.63 -11.66 -42.96
CA GLN A 732 -11.96 -10.33 -43.49
C GLN A 732 -12.64 -9.58 -42.32
N GLN A 733 -12.80 -8.25 -42.40
CA GLN A 733 -13.82 -7.49 -41.63
C GLN A 733 -13.38 -6.78 -40.35
N ILE A 734 -12.47 -5.83 -40.46
CA ILE A 734 -12.58 -4.60 -39.65
C ILE A 734 -13.18 -3.56 -40.60
N ASP A 735 -14.44 -3.15 -40.39
CA ASP A 735 -15.01 -2.02 -41.12
C ASP A 735 -14.73 -0.74 -40.33
N VAL A 736 -13.72 0.01 -40.79
CA VAL A 736 -13.33 1.31 -40.21
C VAL A 736 -14.08 2.49 -40.86
N SER A 737 -14.87 2.23 -41.91
CA SER A 737 -15.40 3.27 -42.80
C SER A 737 -16.66 3.98 -42.28
N GLY A 738 -17.27 3.50 -41.18
CA GLY A 738 -18.46 4.11 -40.58
C GLY A 738 -19.68 4.28 -41.52
N SER A 739 -19.66 3.65 -42.69
CA SER A 739 -20.62 3.93 -43.76
C SER A 739 -21.87 3.06 -43.62
N LEU A 740 -23.03 3.69 -43.39
CA LEU A 740 -24.35 3.05 -43.46
C LEU A 740 -24.54 2.41 -44.85
N PRO A 741 -24.79 1.09 -44.97
CA PRO A 741 -25.16 0.52 -46.25
C PRO A 741 -26.60 0.91 -46.56
N GLY A 742 -26.77 1.70 -47.63
CA GLY A 742 -28.06 2.06 -48.17
C GLY A 742 -28.92 0.85 -48.55
N SER A 743 -30.21 0.99 -48.24
CA SER A 743 -31.39 0.41 -48.89
C SER A 743 -31.28 -0.99 -49.51
N GLY A 744 -31.92 -1.98 -48.87
CA GLY A 744 -32.60 -3.06 -49.58
C GLY A 744 -32.15 -4.50 -49.31
N SER A 745 -32.13 -4.97 -48.05
CA SER A 745 -32.55 -6.35 -47.70
C SER A 745 -32.55 -6.55 -46.19
N ARG A 746 -33.75 -6.69 -45.58
CA ARG A 746 -33.88 -7.14 -44.19
C ARG A 746 -33.53 -8.63 -44.11
N ARG A 747 -32.27 -8.94 -43.81
CA ARG A 747 -31.87 -10.19 -43.13
C ARG A 747 -31.03 -9.83 -41.93
N THR A 748 -31.69 -9.79 -40.78
CA THR A 748 -31.08 -9.76 -39.45
C THR A 748 -30.21 -11.00 -39.26
N SER A 749 -28.91 -10.88 -39.52
CA SER A 749 -27.94 -11.90 -39.12
C SER A 749 -27.43 -11.57 -37.72
N ASN A 750 -27.91 -12.35 -36.75
CA ASN A 750 -27.56 -12.30 -35.34
C ASN A 750 -26.12 -12.75 -35.10
N SER A 751 -25.14 -11.88 -35.35
CA SER A 751 -23.76 -12.08 -34.90
C SER A 751 -23.34 -10.89 -34.06
N THR A 752 -23.63 -10.98 -32.77
CA THR A 752 -23.12 -10.13 -31.70
C THR A 752 -21.59 -9.99 -31.79
N ALA A 753 -21.14 -8.76 -32.01
CA ALA A 753 -19.73 -8.39 -32.10
C ALA A 753 -19.07 -8.51 -30.71
N VAL A 754 -17.97 -9.27 -30.63
CA VAL A 754 -17.13 -9.35 -29.41
C VAL A 754 -16.47 -7.98 -29.22
N ALA A 755 -16.91 -7.24 -28.21
CA ALA A 755 -16.36 -5.92 -27.88
C ALA A 755 -14.99 -6.10 -27.20
N GLY A 756 -13.91 -5.96 -27.98
CA GLY A 756 -12.54 -6.02 -27.47
C GLY A 756 -11.55 -5.36 -28.43
N HIS A 757 -10.42 -4.89 -27.89
CA HIS A 757 -9.34 -4.34 -28.71
C HIS A 757 -8.62 -5.45 -29.49
N PRO A 758 -8.25 -5.20 -30.76
CA PRO A 758 -7.45 -6.15 -31.53
C PRO A 758 -6.10 -6.47 -30.85
N LEU A 759 -5.60 -7.68 -31.04
CA LEU A 759 -4.31 -8.15 -30.54
C LEU A 759 -3.42 -8.52 -31.72
N HIS A 760 -2.22 -7.92 -31.77
CA HIS A 760 -1.24 -8.24 -32.80
C HIS A 760 -0.73 -9.69 -32.68
N LYS A 761 -0.50 -10.36 -33.80
CA LYS A 761 -0.05 -11.77 -33.88
C LYS A 761 1.27 -12.10 -33.18
N CYS A 762 2.06 -11.09 -32.79
CA CYS A 762 3.31 -11.30 -32.03
C CYS A 762 3.05 -11.71 -30.57
N TYR A 763 1.85 -11.45 -30.05
CA TYR A 763 1.43 -11.82 -28.71
C TYR A 763 0.93 -13.27 -28.72
N ASN A 764 1.81 -14.17 -28.30
CA ASN A 764 1.51 -15.59 -28.22
C ASN A 764 0.77 -15.90 -26.92
N TYR A 765 -0.42 -16.49 -27.02
CA TYR A 765 -1.15 -16.95 -25.85
C TYR A 765 -1.75 -18.34 -26.07
N THR A 766 -2.25 -18.91 -24.99
CA THR A 766 -2.88 -20.21 -24.94
C THR A 766 -4.08 -20.11 -24.02
N ALA A 767 -5.27 -20.48 -24.51
CA ALA A 767 -6.46 -20.54 -23.67
C ALA A 767 -6.75 -21.98 -23.22
N ILE A 768 -7.08 -22.16 -21.95
CA ILE A 768 -7.53 -23.42 -21.37
C ILE A 768 -8.74 -23.14 -20.47
N HIS A 769 -9.78 -23.95 -20.61
CA HIS A 769 -10.91 -23.90 -19.69
C HIS A 769 -10.51 -24.49 -18.32
N LEU A 770 -11.09 -23.99 -17.23
CA LEU A 770 -10.75 -24.46 -15.89
C LEU A 770 -10.91 -25.97 -15.71
N SER A 771 -11.94 -26.59 -16.28
CA SER A 771 -12.14 -28.06 -16.20
C SER A 771 -10.93 -28.84 -16.73
N ASP A 772 -10.39 -28.42 -17.88
CA ASP A 772 -9.25 -29.07 -18.52
C ASP A 772 -7.96 -28.83 -17.74
N LEU A 773 -7.81 -27.63 -17.17
CA LEU A 773 -6.69 -27.33 -16.29
C LEU A 773 -6.71 -28.22 -15.04
N LEU A 774 -7.88 -28.47 -14.46
CA LEU A 774 -8.03 -29.35 -13.29
C LEU A 774 -7.73 -30.81 -13.61
N ALA A 775 -8.12 -31.29 -14.79
CA ALA A 775 -7.73 -32.62 -15.27
C ALA A 775 -6.21 -32.75 -15.47
N ARG A 776 -5.56 -31.64 -15.84
CA ARG A 776 -4.12 -31.56 -16.14
C ARG A 776 -3.32 -30.86 -15.03
N LYS A 777 -3.85 -30.80 -13.81
CA LYS A 777 -3.28 -29.99 -12.73
C LYS A 777 -1.85 -30.36 -12.34
N ASN A 778 -1.37 -31.55 -12.69
CA ASN A 778 -0.02 -32.01 -12.39
C ASN A 778 1.02 -31.53 -13.40
N GLU A 779 0.60 -31.03 -14.57
CA GLU A 779 1.52 -30.49 -15.58
C GLU A 779 2.19 -29.21 -15.10
N SER A 780 3.42 -29.00 -15.57
CA SER A 780 4.14 -27.75 -15.43
C SER A 780 3.57 -26.65 -16.32
N LEU A 781 3.88 -25.40 -16.01
CA LEU A 781 3.42 -24.26 -16.81
C LEU A 781 3.91 -24.34 -18.26
N ASP A 782 5.15 -24.79 -18.49
CA ASP A 782 5.70 -24.89 -19.85
C ASP A 782 5.07 -26.05 -20.64
N GLU A 783 4.69 -27.15 -19.99
CA GLU A 783 3.91 -28.22 -20.62
C GLU A 783 2.51 -27.74 -21.02
N LEU A 784 1.83 -27.01 -20.13
CA LEU A 784 0.51 -26.42 -20.41
C LEU A 784 0.57 -25.41 -21.56
N LEU A 785 1.66 -24.64 -21.65
CA LEU A 785 1.89 -23.74 -22.79
C LEU A 785 2.18 -24.55 -24.07
N ASN A 786 2.91 -25.66 -24.01
CA ASN A 786 3.33 -26.41 -25.21
C ASN A 786 2.30 -27.40 -25.77
N ASN A 787 1.44 -28.02 -24.94
CA ASN A 787 0.56 -29.15 -25.32
C ASN A 787 -0.88 -28.76 -25.72
N THR A 788 -1.29 -27.54 -25.44
CA THR A 788 -2.60 -26.94 -25.82
C THR A 788 -2.58 -26.44 -27.26
N ALA A 789 -3.74 -26.35 -27.95
CA ALA A 789 -3.75 -25.85 -29.34
C ALA A 789 -3.26 -24.43 -29.29
N VAL A 790 -2.21 -24.17 -30.05
CA VAL A 790 -1.91 -22.81 -30.44
C VAL A 790 -3.09 -22.38 -31.32
N TYR A 791 -3.88 -21.41 -30.89
CA TYR A 791 -4.57 -20.55 -31.84
C TYR A 791 -3.45 -19.80 -32.56
N GLN A 792 -2.90 -20.38 -33.64
CA GLN A 792 -1.94 -19.73 -34.53
C GLN A 792 -2.74 -18.91 -35.54
N PRO A 793 -2.79 -17.58 -35.44
CA PRO A 793 -2.99 -16.80 -36.64
C PRO A 793 -1.67 -16.88 -37.39
N THR A 794 -1.59 -17.81 -38.35
CA THR A 794 -0.54 -17.96 -39.36
C THR A 794 0.87 -18.36 -38.90
N LEU A 795 1.31 -19.51 -39.42
CA LEU A 795 2.71 -19.90 -39.55
C LEU A 795 3.51 -18.80 -40.28
N THR A 796 4.33 -18.05 -39.55
CA THR A 796 5.61 -17.57 -40.08
C THR A 796 6.71 -18.40 -39.41
N PRO A 797 7.42 -19.28 -40.16
CA PRO A 797 8.54 -20.02 -39.62
C PRO A 797 9.67 -19.04 -39.29
N GLY A 798 10.05 -18.98 -38.02
CA GLY A 798 11.25 -18.30 -37.57
C GLY A 798 11.07 -16.86 -37.14
N GLN A 799 10.57 -16.64 -35.91
CA GLN A 799 11.19 -15.73 -34.95
C GLN A 799 10.93 -16.26 -33.53
N ASN A 800 12.00 -16.73 -32.87
CA ASN A 800 11.99 -17.10 -31.45
C ASN A 800 11.76 -15.86 -30.56
N LYS A 801 11.17 -16.10 -29.37
CA LYS A 801 11.29 -15.30 -28.11
C LYS A 801 10.18 -14.30 -27.70
N THR A 802 8.89 -14.61 -27.78
CA THR A 802 7.89 -13.93 -26.91
C THR A 802 7.37 -14.88 -25.81
N PRO A 803 7.20 -14.41 -24.55
CA PRO A 803 6.68 -15.24 -23.47
C PRO A 803 5.24 -15.62 -23.81
N ARG A 804 4.93 -16.92 -23.78
CA ARG A 804 3.58 -17.40 -24.05
C ARG A 804 2.73 -17.21 -22.79
N ALA A 805 1.65 -16.45 -22.87
CA ALA A 805 0.69 -16.30 -21.77
C ALA A 805 -0.33 -17.44 -21.77
N LEU A 806 -0.62 -18.01 -20.59
CA LEU A 806 -1.68 -18.97 -20.35
C LEU A 806 -2.91 -18.23 -19.82
N VAL A 807 -3.99 -18.23 -20.60
CA VAL A 807 -5.31 -17.74 -20.23
C VAL A 807 -6.10 -18.91 -19.65
N ILE A 808 -6.37 -18.86 -18.35
CA ILE A 808 -7.25 -19.77 -17.65
C ILE A 808 -8.65 -19.15 -17.68
N ASP A 809 -9.55 -19.74 -18.47
CA ASP A 809 -10.92 -19.27 -18.58
C ASP A 809 -11.79 -19.92 -17.49
N CYS A 810 -12.35 -19.08 -16.63
CA CYS A 810 -13.21 -19.42 -15.51
C CYS A 810 -14.67 -18.98 -15.77
N ILE A 811 -15.10 -18.89 -17.03
CA ILE A 811 -16.46 -18.49 -17.40
C ILE A 811 -17.26 -19.71 -17.84
N ASN A 812 -18.23 -20.13 -17.02
CA ASN A 812 -19.09 -21.29 -17.31
C ASN A 812 -20.48 -20.88 -17.82
N GLY A 813 -21.08 -21.66 -18.73
CA GLY A 813 -22.52 -21.63 -19.01
C GLY A 813 -23.08 -20.35 -19.64
N PHE A 814 -22.34 -19.69 -20.53
CA PHE A 814 -22.75 -18.39 -21.09
C PHE A 814 -24.02 -18.43 -21.96
N GLN A 815 -24.99 -17.55 -21.65
CA GLN A 815 -26.01 -17.11 -22.60
C GLN A 815 -25.75 -15.63 -22.98
N PRO A 816 -25.62 -15.28 -24.29
CA PRO A 816 -25.48 -13.89 -24.72
C PRO A 816 -26.64 -13.03 -24.23
N GLN A 817 -26.35 -11.94 -23.52
CA GLN A 817 -27.37 -10.97 -23.08
C GLN A 817 -27.39 -9.76 -24.02
N PRO A 818 -28.52 -9.05 -24.20
CA PRO A 818 -28.59 -7.93 -25.12
C PRO A 818 -27.61 -6.77 -24.78
N GLN A 819 -27.10 -6.13 -25.84
CA GLN A 819 -25.97 -5.17 -25.89
C GLN A 819 -25.88 -4.10 -24.78
N MET A 820 -26.98 -3.65 -24.19
CA MET A 820 -26.95 -2.63 -23.13
C MET A 820 -26.24 -3.09 -21.84
N HIS A 821 -25.95 -4.38 -21.67
CA HIS A 821 -25.31 -4.95 -20.48
C HIS A 821 -23.91 -5.54 -20.72
N GLU A 822 -23.39 -5.50 -21.96
CA GLU A 822 -22.14 -6.18 -22.37
C GLU A 822 -20.96 -5.23 -22.67
N ILE A 823 -21.18 -3.91 -22.67
CA ILE A 823 -20.10 -2.93 -22.83
C ILE A 823 -19.28 -2.86 -21.53
N PRO A 824 -17.93 -2.77 -21.60
CA PRO A 824 -17.12 -2.53 -20.43
C PRO A 824 -17.55 -1.24 -19.74
N ALA A 825 -18.17 -1.36 -18.57
CA ALA A 825 -18.64 -0.20 -17.85
C ALA A 825 -17.48 0.28 -16.99
N SER A 826 -16.86 1.39 -17.38
CA SER A 826 -16.00 2.15 -16.47
C SER A 826 -16.80 2.38 -15.17
N PRO A 827 -16.20 2.21 -13.98
CA PRO A 827 -16.83 2.61 -12.72
C PRO A 827 -17.31 4.07 -12.74
N ILE A 828 -16.70 4.89 -13.61
CA ILE A 828 -17.03 6.30 -13.86
C ILE A 828 -18.22 6.43 -14.85
N LEU A 829 -18.29 5.60 -15.90
CA LEU A 829 -19.37 5.62 -16.90
C LEU A 829 -20.72 5.19 -16.32
N THR A 830 -20.74 4.26 -15.36
CA THR A 830 -21.97 3.91 -14.62
C THR A 830 -22.56 5.10 -13.86
N ARG A 831 -21.78 6.14 -13.61
CA ARG A 831 -22.19 7.34 -12.86
C ARG A 831 -23.00 8.34 -13.70
N LYS A 832 -22.94 8.28 -15.04
CA LYS A 832 -23.65 9.23 -15.93
C LYS A 832 -24.88 8.62 -16.64
N GLY A 833 -25.09 7.31 -16.55
CA GLY A 833 -26.10 6.56 -17.29
C GLY A 833 -27.56 6.66 -16.81
N SER A 834 -27.97 7.70 -16.08
CA SER A 834 -29.38 7.91 -15.68
C SER A 834 -30.11 9.01 -16.48
N ALA A 835 -29.53 9.52 -17.56
CA ALA A 835 -30.13 10.56 -18.40
C ALA A 835 -30.81 9.97 -19.64
N PHE A 836 -31.87 9.18 -19.46
CA PHE A 836 -32.89 9.00 -20.50
C PHE A 836 -34.25 9.44 -19.95
N PRO A 837 -35.08 10.17 -20.71
CA PRO A 837 -36.22 10.89 -20.18
C PRO A 837 -37.42 9.94 -20.00
N PHE A 838 -37.82 9.70 -18.75
CA PHE A 838 -39.17 9.22 -18.44
C PHE A 838 -40.12 10.42 -18.23
N PRO A 839 -41.43 10.29 -18.51
CA PRO A 839 -42.37 11.40 -18.46
C PRO A 839 -42.56 11.92 -17.02
N PRO A 840 -42.95 13.19 -16.83
CA PRO A 840 -43.00 13.81 -15.51
C PRO A 840 -44.21 13.33 -14.71
N LEU A 841 -43.97 12.82 -13.50
CA LEU A 841 -45.00 12.65 -12.48
C LEU A 841 -44.54 13.27 -11.14
N THR A 842 -45.18 14.41 -10.85
CA THR A 842 -45.49 15.03 -9.55
C THR A 842 -44.37 15.30 -8.51
N PRO A 843 -44.28 16.53 -7.96
CA PRO A 843 -43.28 16.88 -6.95
C PRO A 843 -43.75 16.48 -5.54
N GLY A 844 -42.97 15.60 -4.90
CA GLY A 844 -43.17 15.22 -3.50
C GLY A 844 -42.49 13.90 -3.14
N ALA A 845 -41.16 13.89 -3.01
CA ALA A 845 -40.38 12.88 -2.26
C ALA A 845 -38.88 13.22 -2.31
N ASP A 846 -38.46 14.23 -1.54
CA ASP A 846 -37.07 14.31 -1.08
C ASP A 846 -36.86 13.21 -0.03
N ASP A 847 -35.94 12.27 -0.31
CA ASP A 847 -35.28 11.28 0.58
C ASP A 847 -34.86 9.98 -0.14
N ARG A 848 -35.18 9.81 -1.44
CA ARG A 848 -34.84 8.57 -2.18
C ARG A 848 -33.55 8.61 -3.00
N ALA A 849 -32.88 9.76 -3.11
CA ALA A 849 -31.64 9.89 -3.91
C ALA A 849 -30.40 9.33 -3.18
N GLU A 850 -30.31 9.51 -1.86
CA GLU A 850 -29.17 9.02 -1.05
C GLU A 850 -29.16 7.49 -0.92
N HIS A 851 -30.34 6.86 -0.86
CA HIS A 851 -30.46 5.41 -0.85
C HIS A 851 -30.15 4.75 -2.21
N LYS A 852 -30.23 5.47 -3.34
CA LYS A 852 -29.85 4.95 -4.66
C LYS A 852 -28.33 4.89 -4.87
N MET A 853 -27.57 5.88 -4.37
CA MET A 853 -26.09 5.82 -4.41
C MET A 853 -25.50 4.73 -3.52
N HIS A 854 -26.17 4.37 -2.42
CA HIS A 854 -25.76 3.26 -1.55
C HIS A 854 -26.18 1.86 -2.05
N THR A 855 -27.11 1.77 -3.00
CA THR A 855 -27.59 0.47 -3.53
C THR A 855 -26.84 -0.04 -4.75
N GLU A 856 -26.20 0.82 -5.56
CA GLU A 856 -25.37 0.36 -6.69
C GLU A 856 -24.11 -0.38 -6.24
N SER A 857 -23.57 -0.03 -5.06
CA SER A 857 -22.46 -0.76 -4.42
C SER A 857 -22.88 -2.11 -3.83
N ARG A 858 -24.20 -2.35 -3.63
CA ARG A 858 -24.73 -3.56 -2.98
C ARG A 858 -25.19 -4.65 -3.96
N LYS A 859 -25.16 -4.44 -5.29
CA LYS A 859 -25.72 -5.38 -6.28
C LYS A 859 -24.73 -6.25 -7.07
N ARG A 860 -23.41 -6.13 -6.84
CA ARG A 860 -22.44 -7.09 -7.39
C ARG A 860 -21.55 -7.59 -6.25
N GLN A 861 -21.97 -8.68 -5.61
CA GLN A 861 -21.08 -9.47 -4.76
C GLN A 861 -20.03 -10.11 -5.67
N PHE A 862 -18.97 -9.36 -6.00
CA PHE A 862 -17.82 -9.88 -6.73
C PHE A 862 -17.08 -10.90 -5.86
N GLY A 863 -16.63 -11.98 -6.50
CA GLY A 863 -16.01 -13.15 -5.87
C GLY A 863 -16.79 -14.44 -6.16
N SER A 864 -16.07 -15.54 -6.35
CA SER A 864 -16.64 -16.87 -6.56
C SER A 864 -15.69 -17.95 -6.06
N ASP A 865 -16.24 -19.08 -5.63
CA ASP A 865 -15.46 -20.24 -5.19
C ASP A 865 -14.58 -20.78 -6.33
N MET A 866 -15.03 -20.58 -7.58
CA MET A 866 -14.23 -20.86 -8.77
C MET A 866 -12.97 -19.99 -8.86
N GLU A 867 -13.10 -18.68 -8.73
CA GLU A 867 -11.95 -17.77 -8.71
C GLU A 867 -11.02 -18.10 -7.54
N MET A 868 -11.57 -18.37 -6.36
CA MET A 868 -10.82 -18.78 -5.18
C MET A 868 -10.04 -20.08 -5.42
N LEU A 869 -10.64 -21.08 -6.07
CA LEU A 869 -10.01 -22.35 -6.42
C LEU A 869 -8.84 -22.14 -7.41
N VAL A 870 -9.01 -21.31 -8.45
CA VAL A 870 -7.91 -21.04 -9.39
C VAL A 870 -6.76 -20.30 -8.73
N ARG A 871 -7.07 -19.35 -7.83
CA ARG A 871 -6.05 -18.68 -7.02
C ARG A 871 -5.33 -19.66 -6.09
N ALA A 872 -6.03 -20.62 -5.49
CA ALA A 872 -5.44 -21.68 -4.69
C ALA A 872 -4.49 -22.58 -5.52
N LEU A 873 -4.91 -22.97 -6.73
CA LEU A 873 -4.04 -23.71 -7.65
C LEU A 873 -2.79 -22.90 -8.03
N CYS A 874 -2.93 -21.60 -8.30
CA CYS A 874 -1.77 -20.73 -8.57
C CYS A 874 -0.83 -20.67 -7.36
N ALA A 875 -1.37 -20.61 -6.14
CA ALA A 875 -0.59 -20.59 -4.89
C ALA A 875 0.11 -21.92 -4.61
N GLU A 876 -0.47 -23.06 -5.02
CA GLU A 876 0.21 -24.36 -4.96
C GLU A 876 1.35 -24.43 -5.98
N LYS A 877 1.13 -23.89 -7.18
CA LYS A 877 2.08 -23.95 -8.30
C LYS A 877 3.14 -22.87 -8.30
N GLY A 878 2.99 -21.81 -7.51
CA GLY A 878 3.89 -20.67 -7.51
C GLY A 878 3.72 -19.75 -8.72
N TRP A 879 2.50 -19.61 -9.25
CA TRP A 879 2.20 -18.77 -10.40
C TRP A 879 1.67 -17.39 -9.99
N ASN A 880 2.44 -16.32 -10.23
CA ASN A 880 1.87 -14.97 -10.21
C ASN A 880 0.88 -14.84 -11.39
N ALA A 881 -0.27 -14.22 -11.15
CA ALA A 881 -1.35 -14.21 -12.13
C ALA A 881 -2.07 -12.86 -12.25
N LEU A 882 -2.37 -12.48 -13.49
CA LEU A 882 -3.21 -11.33 -13.81
C LEU A 882 -4.68 -11.74 -13.79
N VAL A 883 -5.51 -11.11 -12.98
CA VAL A 883 -6.95 -11.35 -12.88
C VAL A 883 -7.67 -10.36 -13.79
N SER A 884 -8.24 -10.89 -14.88
CA SER A 884 -8.97 -10.12 -15.88
C SER A 884 -10.47 -10.40 -15.76
N ARG A 885 -11.25 -9.38 -15.38
CA ARG A 885 -12.71 -9.49 -15.30
C ARG A 885 -13.38 -9.03 -16.60
N ARG A 886 -14.30 -9.85 -17.09
CA ARG A 886 -15.15 -9.50 -18.23
C ARG A 886 -15.97 -8.25 -17.90
N ARG A 887 -16.27 -7.43 -18.92
CA ARG A 887 -16.94 -6.12 -18.76
C ARG A 887 -16.16 -5.06 -17.97
N ARG A 888 -14.90 -5.30 -17.59
CA ARG A 888 -13.99 -4.24 -17.12
C ARG A 888 -12.82 -4.03 -18.09
N GLY A 889 -12.32 -5.11 -18.66
CA GLY A 889 -11.31 -5.07 -19.71
C GLY A 889 -11.49 -6.21 -20.71
N CYS A 890 -10.96 -6.02 -21.91
CA CYS A 890 -10.91 -7.04 -22.95
C CYS A 890 -9.71 -7.98 -22.74
N LEU A 891 -9.81 -9.19 -23.30
CA LEU A 891 -8.74 -10.19 -23.19
C LEU A 891 -7.46 -9.76 -23.91
N GLY A 892 -7.55 -9.02 -25.03
CA GLY A 892 -6.39 -8.50 -25.74
C GLY A 892 -5.52 -7.56 -24.90
N CYS A 893 -6.13 -6.62 -24.18
CA CYS A 893 -5.40 -5.72 -23.27
C CYS A 893 -4.82 -6.47 -22.07
N ALA A 894 -5.54 -7.46 -21.52
CA ALA A 894 -5.01 -8.30 -20.44
C ALA A 894 -3.78 -9.11 -20.88
N ILE A 895 -3.75 -9.63 -22.12
CA ILE A 895 -2.57 -10.31 -22.66
C ILE A 895 -1.39 -9.33 -22.75
N ARG A 896 -1.59 -8.14 -23.34
CA ARG A 896 -0.54 -7.11 -23.42
C ARG A 896 -0.01 -6.69 -22.06
N GLU A 897 -0.86 -6.58 -21.06
CA GLU A 897 -0.46 -6.26 -19.68
C GLU A 897 0.37 -7.38 -19.05
N ALA A 898 -0.03 -8.63 -19.23
CA ALA A 898 0.74 -9.77 -18.73
C ALA A 898 2.16 -9.79 -19.34
N HIS A 899 2.29 -9.45 -20.63
CA HIS A 899 3.60 -9.24 -21.26
C HIS A 899 4.36 -8.05 -20.65
N ALA A 900 3.72 -6.90 -20.40
CA ALA A 900 4.35 -5.76 -19.73
C ALA A 900 4.96 -6.16 -18.37
N LEU A 901 4.19 -6.90 -17.57
CA LEU A 901 4.59 -7.46 -16.27
C LEU A 901 5.61 -8.60 -16.37
N ASN A 902 5.76 -9.22 -17.54
CA ASN A 902 6.46 -10.49 -17.75
C ASN A 902 5.88 -11.64 -16.89
N TRP A 903 4.55 -11.68 -16.80
CA TRP A 903 3.78 -12.72 -16.11
C TRP A 903 3.15 -13.66 -17.13
N LYS A 904 3.16 -14.96 -16.85
CA LYS A 904 2.73 -15.99 -17.80
C LYS A 904 1.29 -16.47 -17.59
N VAL A 905 0.60 -16.08 -16.52
CA VAL A 905 -0.74 -16.59 -16.20
C VAL A 905 -1.74 -15.45 -16.13
N ILE A 906 -2.88 -15.64 -16.79
CA ILE A 906 -4.03 -14.75 -16.78
C ILE A 906 -5.25 -15.56 -16.34
N ILE A 907 -5.93 -15.14 -15.28
CA ILE A 907 -7.19 -15.72 -14.81
C ILE A 907 -8.32 -14.86 -15.39
N ARG A 908 -9.11 -15.41 -16.31
CA ARG A 908 -10.25 -14.72 -16.93
C ARG A 908 -11.53 -15.09 -16.19
N VAL A 909 -12.16 -14.10 -15.56
CA VAL A 909 -13.38 -14.26 -14.76
C VAL A 909 -14.53 -13.40 -15.32
N ASP A 910 -15.77 -13.74 -14.97
CA ASP A 910 -16.98 -13.05 -15.47
C ASP A 910 -17.24 -11.67 -14.83
#